data_AF-A0A4Y8MXN8-F1
#
_entry.id   AF-A0A4Y8MXN8-F1
#
_cell.length_a   1.000
_cell.length_b   1.000
_cell.length_c   1.000
_cell.angle_alpha   90.00
_cell.angle_beta   90.00
_cell.angle_gamma   90.00
#
_symmetry.space_group_name_H-M   'P 1'
#
loop_
_entity.id
_entity.type
_entity.pdbx_description
1 polymer ?
#
loop_
_entity_poly.entity_id
_entity_poly.type
_entity_poly.pdbx_seq_one_letter_code
_entity_poly.pdbx_strand_id
1 'polypeptide(L)'
;MLSNLLVQLVNGLADASTLFLVAAGLSLIFGVTRIVNFAHGSFYMFGIYLAYSIASRFGHTTGGFWLSVLAAALVVAVLGALVEMVVLRRIYQAPELFHLLATFALVLIFRDAALWLWGPEDLFGPRAPHLAGAVDFLGHPLPTYDIALIVIGPVVLLLLWYALTRTRWGTLVRAATQDREMLGALGINQAWLFTGVFFVGAFLAGLGGALQGPRMSANLSLDLETIGNAFVVVVVGGMGSIPGAFVAALIIAEIKALCIGIGHVTIFGVGLSLSRFTLVAEFVVMAVVLVVRPWGLLGRASAAVRGMAAPETPLRPAGKRLKWLAAIALLVLVLAPLAANAFPYMPVLLVEILIAVLFATSLHFIMGPGGMHSFGHAAYFGLGAYGAALFLKVLNLPMEAALLLGPLLAVAGALVFGWFCVRLSGVYLAMLTLAFAQIVWSVVFQWDDVTGGSNGILGLWPSNWLSSPVAFYYVTLVCAVIGVWLLRKMLFSPLGYAMRASRDSVLRAEAIGIDVKRVQWAAFVIASLFCGLAGSLYAFSKGTISPEVISVSRSVDGLVMVLLGGLQTLTGPIVGAAVFTWLQDTVARQTDYWQALLGFAILLLVIAFPQGIVGFIRERFGDDSADPADRSAVSPSQRAAIKEGL
;
A
#
# COMPACT_ATOMS: atom_id res chain seq x y z
N MET A 1 21.32 -27.80 19.27
CA MET A 1 20.24 -26.79 19.36
C MET A 1 20.80 -25.40 19.62
N LEU A 2 21.56 -25.16 20.70
CA LEU A 2 22.14 -23.83 20.96
C LEU A 2 23.14 -23.38 19.88
N SER A 3 23.98 -24.29 19.37
CA SER A 3 24.89 -24.01 18.23
C SER A 3 24.13 -23.58 16.98
N ASN A 4 23.11 -24.35 16.56
CA ASN A 4 22.26 -24.02 15.41
C ASN A 4 21.57 -22.66 15.60
N LEU A 5 21.08 -22.37 16.80
CA LEU A 5 20.44 -21.10 17.09
C LEU A 5 21.44 -19.94 16.96
N LEU A 6 22.64 -20.07 17.51
CA LEU A 6 23.69 -19.05 17.38
C LEU A 6 24.09 -18.82 15.93
N VAL A 7 24.23 -19.86 15.12
CA VAL A 7 24.49 -19.75 13.67
C VAL A 7 23.37 -19.00 12.98
N GLN A 8 22.11 -19.30 13.32
CA GLN A 8 20.96 -18.64 12.73
C GLN A 8 20.88 -17.15 13.10
N LEU A 9 21.23 -16.78 14.34
CA LEU A 9 21.33 -15.38 14.76
C LEU A 9 22.45 -14.65 13.98
N VAL A 10 23.60 -15.29 13.76
CA VAL A 10 24.66 -14.72 12.91
C VAL A 10 24.18 -14.51 11.46
N ASN A 11 23.41 -15.44 10.89
CA ASN A 11 22.78 -15.24 9.58
C ASN A 11 21.76 -14.08 9.61
N GLY A 12 21.02 -13.93 10.71
CA GLY A 12 20.12 -12.80 10.96
C GLY A 12 20.83 -11.44 10.84
N LEU A 13 22.06 -11.32 11.34
CA LEU A 13 22.86 -10.09 11.20
C LEU A 13 23.19 -9.74 9.73
N ALA A 14 23.36 -10.75 8.87
CA ALA A 14 23.58 -10.52 7.44
C ALA A 14 22.30 -9.99 6.77
N ASP A 15 21.14 -10.58 7.11
CA ASP A 15 19.83 -10.11 6.65
C ASP A 15 19.50 -8.70 7.16
N ALA A 16 19.86 -8.40 8.41
CA ALA A 16 19.69 -7.08 9.00
C ALA A 16 20.41 -6.00 8.18
N SER A 17 21.59 -6.32 7.64
CA SER A 17 22.41 -5.36 6.92
C SER A 17 21.77 -4.95 5.59
N THR A 18 21.25 -5.90 4.79
CA THR A 18 20.61 -5.56 3.51
C THR A 18 19.24 -4.91 3.71
N LEU A 19 18.48 -5.39 4.68
CA LEU A 19 17.22 -4.78 5.12
C LEU A 19 17.43 -3.32 5.59
N PHE A 20 18.50 -3.07 6.37
CA PHE A 20 18.90 -1.74 6.80
C PHE A 20 19.24 -0.82 5.63
N LEU A 21 19.95 -1.28 4.59
CA LEU A 21 20.32 -0.44 3.45
C LEU A 21 19.08 0.14 2.76
N VAL A 22 18.09 -0.70 2.47
CA VAL A 22 16.84 -0.25 1.83
C VAL A 22 16.06 0.68 2.75
N ALA A 23 15.91 0.30 4.02
CA ALA A 23 15.18 1.09 5.01
C ALA A 23 15.87 2.43 5.33
N ALA A 24 17.19 2.50 5.33
CA ALA A 24 17.94 3.74 5.54
C ALA A 24 17.69 4.73 4.39
N GLY A 25 17.68 4.24 3.14
CA GLY A 25 17.33 5.05 1.98
C GLY A 25 15.90 5.58 2.04
N LEU A 26 14.95 4.71 2.39
CA LEU A 26 13.54 5.09 2.53
C LEU A 26 13.33 6.08 3.69
N SER A 27 13.98 5.85 4.83
CA SER A 27 13.94 6.72 6.02
C SER A 27 14.52 8.10 5.72
N LEU A 28 15.61 8.17 4.95
CA LEU A 28 16.21 9.44 4.53
C LEU A 28 15.27 10.23 3.61
N ILE A 29 14.69 9.59 2.59
CA ILE A 29 13.73 10.23 1.67
C ILE A 29 12.51 10.72 2.44
N PHE A 30 11.91 9.85 3.26
CA PHE A 30 10.74 10.19 4.05
C PHE A 30 11.04 11.31 5.05
N GLY A 31 12.20 11.28 5.72
CA GLY A 31 12.56 12.27 6.73
C GLY A 31 12.50 13.70 6.20
N VAL A 32 12.85 13.90 4.93
CA VAL A 32 12.89 15.21 4.28
C VAL A 32 11.58 15.55 3.58
N THR A 33 11.00 14.60 2.84
CA THR A 33 9.82 14.88 2.02
C THR A 33 8.50 14.68 2.76
N ARG A 34 8.49 13.82 3.79
CA ARG A 34 7.30 13.25 4.44
C ARG A 34 6.39 12.48 3.47
N ILE A 35 6.98 12.02 2.36
CA ILE A 35 6.30 11.26 1.32
C ILE A 35 6.69 9.79 1.46
N VAL A 36 5.68 8.94 1.52
CA VAL A 36 5.82 7.49 1.46
C VAL A 36 6.00 7.10 -0.02
N ASN A 37 7.10 6.42 -0.35
CA ASN A 37 7.46 6.08 -1.74
C ASN A 37 7.38 4.57 -2.00
N PHE A 38 6.31 4.11 -2.63
CA PHE A 38 6.15 2.68 -2.97
C PHE A 38 7.15 2.20 -4.04
N ALA A 39 7.60 3.07 -4.94
CA ALA A 39 8.58 2.72 -5.98
C ALA A 39 9.99 2.42 -5.43
N HIS A 40 10.22 2.66 -4.14
CA HIS A 40 11.51 2.40 -3.50
C HIS A 40 11.86 0.89 -3.48
N GLY A 41 10.85 0.02 -3.41
CA GLY A 41 11.04 -1.42 -3.60
C GLY A 41 11.49 -1.77 -5.02
N SER A 42 10.94 -1.09 -6.03
CA SER A 42 11.36 -1.26 -7.42
C SER A 42 12.81 -0.82 -7.65
N PHE A 43 13.33 0.16 -6.90
CA PHE A 43 14.76 0.51 -6.94
C PHE A 43 15.65 -0.62 -6.41
N TYR A 44 15.23 -1.32 -5.35
CA TYR A 44 15.92 -2.52 -4.87
C TYR A 44 15.88 -3.64 -5.91
N MET A 45 14.71 -3.90 -6.50
CA MET A 45 14.53 -4.89 -7.57
C MET A 45 15.40 -4.58 -8.79
N PHE A 46 15.43 -3.33 -9.25
CA PHE A 46 16.32 -2.93 -10.35
C PHE A 46 17.80 -3.07 -9.96
N GLY A 47 18.15 -2.86 -8.69
CA GLY A 47 19.50 -3.11 -8.16
C GLY A 47 19.97 -4.55 -8.41
N ILE A 48 19.12 -5.54 -8.11
CA ILE A 48 19.48 -6.96 -8.33
C ILE A 48 19.54 -7.32 -9.82
N TYR A 49 18.59 -6.86 -10.65
CA TYR A 49 18.58 -7.12 -12.09
C TYR A 49 19.77 -6.47 -12.82
N LEU A 50 20.08 -5.22 -12.48
CA LEU A 50 21.24 -4.52 -13.05
C LEU A 50 22.55 -5.14 -12.58
N ALA A 51 22.65 -5.54 -11.31
CA ALA A 51 23.82 -6.25 -10.81
C ALA A 51 24.01 -7.58 -11.55
N TYR A 52 22.94 -8.36 -11.79
CA TYR A 52 22.99 -9.56 -12.62
C TYR A 52 23.49 -9.25 -14.04
N SER A 53 22.93 -8.24 -14.73
CA SER A 53 23.31 -7.91 -16.10
C SER A 53 24.75 -7.41 -16.25
N ILE A 54 25.27 -6.68 -15.27
CA ILE A 54 26.65 -6.19 -15.30
C ILE A 54 27.62 -7.29 -14.84
N ALA A 55 27.29 -8.02 -13.77
CA ALA A 55 28.14 -9.08 -13.21
C ALA A 55 28.24 -10.30 -14.12
N SER A 56 27.21 -10.62 -14.91
CA SER A 56 27.28 -11.69 -15.92
C SER A 56 28.31 -11.41 -17.02
N ARG A 57 28.65 -10.14 -17.27
CA ARG A 57 29.65 -9.74 -18.27
C ARG A 57 31.04 -9.48 -17.67
N PHE A 58 31.10 -8.85 -16.49
CA PHE A 58 32.35 -8.35 -15.91
C PHE A 58 32.67 -8.93 -14.52
N GLY A 59 31.73 -9.65 -13.91
CA GLY A 59 31.79 -10.12 -12.51
C GLY A 59 32.64 -11.36 -12.26
N HIS A 60 33.37 -11.87 -13.26
CA HIS A 60 34.26 -13.02 -13.09
C HIS A 60 35.47 -12.73 -12.17
N THR A 61 35.86 -11.46 -12.04
CA THR A 61 36.95 -11.03 -11.14
C THR A 61 36.37 -10.39 -9.88
N THR A 62 37.09 -10.46 -8.76
CA THR A 62 36.66 -9.84 -7.49
C THR A 62 36.42 -8.35 -7.65
N GLY A 63 37.33 -7.63 -8.31
CA GLY A 63 37.15 -6.20 -8.60
C GLY A 63 35.96 -5.94 -9.52
N GLY A 64 35.77 -6.77 -10.55
CA GLY A 64 34.64 -6.67 -11.46
C GLY A 64 33.28 -6.88 -10.78
N PHE A 65 33.18 -7.82 -9.82
CA PHE A 65 31.97 -8.06 -9.04
C PHE A 65 31.61 -6.86 -8.14
N TRP A 66 32.56 -6.34 -7.36
CA TRP A 66 32.28 -5.19 -6.50
C TRP A 66 32.00 -3.92 -7.32
N LEU A 67 32.68 -3.75 -8.46
CA LEU A 67 32.40 -2.67 -9.39
C LEU A 67 31.01 -2.80 -10.03
N SER A 68 30.57 -4.03 -10.35
CA SER A 68 29.22 -4.24 -10.89
C SER A 68 28.13 -3.93 -9.87
N VAL A 69 28.35 -4.26 -8.58
CA VAL A 69 27.46 -3.89 -7.47
C VAL A 69 27.36 -2.36 -7.34
N LEU A 70 28.49 -1.67 -7.31
CA LEU A 70 28.52 -0.20 -7.21
C LEU A 70 27.93 0.48 -8.45
N ALA A 71 28.21 -0.04 -9.65
CA ALA A 71 27.67 0.48 -10.90
C ALA A 71 26.15 0.30 -10.97
N ALA A 72 25.62 -0.86 -10.56
CA ALA A 72 24.19 -1.10 -10.46
C ALA A 72 23.53 -0.09 -9.50
N ALA A 73 24.09 0.08 -8.30
CA ALA A 73 23.60 1.06 -7.33
C ALA A 73 23.62 2.50 -7.88
N LEU A 74 24.65 2.88 -8.64
CA LEU A 74 24.77 4.20 -9.25
C LEU A 74 23.72 4.43 -10.35
N VAL A 75 23.47 3.42 -11.21
CA VAL A 75 22.44 3.50 -12.24
C VAL A 75 21.05 3.67 -11.59
N VAL A 76 20.78 2.92 -10.53
CA VAL A 76 19.53 3.06 -9.75
C VAL A 76 19.44 4.44 -9.08
N ALA A 77 20.56 4.98 -8.58
CA ALA A 77 20.61 6.32 -7.99
C ALA A 77 20.21 7.41 -9.00
N VAL A 78 20.73 7.31 -10.23
CA VAL A 78 20.38 8.21 -11.33
C VAL A 78 18.91 8.04 -11.71
N LEU A 79 18.42 6.81 -11.81
CA LEU A 79 17.00 6.53 -12.08
C LEU A 79 16.10 7.16 -11.00
N GLY A 80 16.44 7.01 -9.72
CA GLY A 80 15.70 7.60 -8.61
C GLY A 80 15.68 9.13 -8.64
N ALA A 81 16.80 9.76 -8.99
CA ALA A 81 16.86 11.21 -9.20
C ALA A 81 15.99 11.66 -10.39
N LEU A 82 16.00 10.92 -11.50
CA LEU A 82 15.14 11.20 -12.66
C LEU A 82 13.65 11.08 -12.31
N VAL A 83 13.28 10.03 -11.57
CA VAL A 83 11.91 9.85 -11.07
C VAL A 83 11.47 11.02 -10.19
N GLU A 84 12.32 11.47 -9.28
CA GLU A 84 12.03 12.65 -8.46
C GLU A 84 11.79 13.88 -9.33
N MET A 85 12.73 14.18 -10.23
CA MET A 85 12.68 15.39 -11.07
C MET A 85 11.49 15.39 -12.04
N VAL A 86 11.16 14.24 -12.62
CA VAL A 86 10.14 14.13 -13.67
C VAL A 86 8.74 13.94 -13.07
N VAL A 87 8.61 13.16 -12.00
CA VAL A 87 7.30 12.79 -11.47
C VAL A 87 7.03 13.52 -10.17
N LEU A 88 7.80 13.24 -9.13
CA LEU A 88 7.44 13.63 -7.76
C LEU A 88 7.50 15.15 -7.57
N ARG A 89 8.47 15.83 -8.17
CA ARG A 89 8.60 17.29 -8.09
C ARG A 89 7.37 18.03 -8.56
N ARG A 90 6.71 17.53 -9.61
CA ARG A 90 5.49 18.15 -10.16
C ARG A 90 4.30 18.09 -9.22
N ILE A 91 4.33 17.18 -8.26
CA ILE A 91 3.21 16.91 -7.36
C ILE A 91 3.53 17.22 -5.90
N TYR A 92 4.68 17.80 -5.56
CA TYR A 92 5.06 18.08 -4.15
C TYR A 92 4.05 18.91 -3.35
N GLN A 93 3.30 19.80 -3.99
CA GLN A 93 2.26 20.60 -3.35
C GLN A 93 0.92 19.85 -3.22
N ALA A 94 0.78 18.68 -3.84
CA ALA A 94 -0.43 17.87 -3.77
C ALA A 94 -0.54 17.15 -2.41
N PRO A 95 -1.77 16.80 -1.98
CA PRO A 95 -1.99 15.97 -0.80
C PRO A 95 -1.22 14.64 -0.84
N GLU A 96 -0.86 14.10 0.33
CA GLU A 96 -0.02 12.89 0.49
C GLU A 96 -0.48 11.70 -0.37
N LEU A 97 -1.80 11.56 -0.55
CA LEU A 97 -2.43 10.50 -1.33
C LEU A 97 -2.01 10.48 -2.81
N PHE A 98 -1.77 11.65 -3.40
CA PHE A 98 -1.36 11.75 -4.81
C PHE A 98 0.07 11.25 -4.99
N HIS A 99 0.94 11.49 -4.01
CA HIS A 99 2.30 10.93 -4.05
C HIS A 99 2.28 9.41 -3.95
N LEU A 100 1.45 8.89 -3.05
CA LEU A 100 1.27 7.46 -2.86
C LEU A 100 0.80 6.79 -4.16
N LEU A 101 -0.19 7.39 -4.81
CA LEU A 101 -0.72 6.91 -6.08
C LEU A 101 0.31 7.00 -7.21
N ALA A 102 1.04 8.12 -7.34
CA ALA A 102 2.07 8.28 -8.36
C ALA A 102 3.24 7.31 -8.17
N THR A 103 3.65 7.05 -6.93
CA THR A 103 4.72 6.09 -6.63
C THR A 103 4.28 4.65 -6.86
N PHE A 104 3.01 4.32 -6.63
CA PHE A 104 2.49 3.00 -7.03
C PHE A 104 2.35 2.85 -8.54
N ALA A 105 1.94 3.90 -9.26
CA ALA A 105 1.96 3.90 -10.73
C ALA A 105 3.37 3.60 -11.27
N LEU A 106 4.41 4.15 -10.64
CA LEU A 106 5.80 3.83 -10.95
C LEU A 106 6.17 2.37 -10.67
N VAL A 107 5.63 1.76 -9.60
CA VAL A 107 5.80 0.32 -9.34
C VAL A 107 5.28 -0.51 -10.51
N LEU A 108 4.06 -0.23 -10.97
CA LEU A 108 3.47 -0.94 -12.11
C LEU A 108 4.29 -0.77 -13.41
N ILE A 109 4.75 0.46 -13.68
CA ILE A 109 5.61 0.74 -14.83
C ILE A 109 6.95 -0.01 -14.73
N PHE A 110 7.58 0.02 -13.56
CA PHE A 110 8.87 -0.63 -13.36
C PHE A 110 8.79 -2.16 -13.40
N ARG A 111 7.70 -2.75 -12.89
CA ARG A 111 7.47 -4.19 -12.95
C ARG A 111 7.37 -4.68 -14.40
N ASP A 112 6.55 -4.04 -15.22
CA ASP A 112 6.42 -4.40 -16.63
C ASP A 112 7.67 -4.03 -17.45
N ALA A 113 8.38 -2.95 -17.09
CA ALA A 113 9.69 -2.65 -17.67
C ALA A 113 10.72 -3.73 -17.35
N ALA A 114 10.69 -4.30 -16.15
CA ALA A 114 11.55 -5.41 -15.79
C ALA A 114 11.17 -6.69 -16.56
N LEU A 115 9.88 -6.98 -16.69
CA LEU A 115 9.36 -8.07 -17.51
C LEU A 115 9.79 -7.94 -18.97
N TRP A 116 9.77 -6.72 -19.54
CA TRP A 116 10.19 -6.47 -20.92
C TRP A 116 11.71 -6.60 -21.12
N LEU A 117 12.51 -6.12 -20.16
CA LEU A 117 13.98 -6.10 -20.28
C LEU A 117 14.64 -7.46 -19.95
N TRP A 118 14.13 -8.18 -18.94
CA TRP A 118 14.75 -9.39 -18.41
C TRP A 118 13.90 -10.66 -18.58
N GLY A 119 12.63 -10.53 -18.93
CA GLY A 119 11.70 -11.66 -19.03
C GLY A 119 11.05 -12.04 -17.69
N PRO A 120 10.17 -13.06 -17.71
CA PRO A 120 9.44 -13.52 -16.52
C PRO A 120 10.23 -14.53 -15.67
N GLU A 121 11.38 -15.00 -16.14
CA GLU A 121 12.15 -16.05 -15.48
C GLU A 121 12.96 -15.50 -14.31
N ASP A 122 13.10 -16.33 -13.27
CA ASP A 122 13.96 -16.05 -12.12
C ASP A 122 15.43 -16.08 -12.53
N LEU A 123 16.14 -14.96 -12.38
CA LEU A 123 17.54 -14.84 -12.78
C LEU A 123 18.48 -14.94 -11.58
N PHE A 124 19.43 -15.87 -11.62
CA PHE A 124 20.40 -16.09 -10.54
C PHE A 124 21.71 -15.32 -10.81
N GLY A 125 22.09 -14.45 -9.87
CA GLY A 125 23.36 -13.73 -9.91
C GLY A 125 24.58 -14.65 -9.83
N PRO A 126 25.72 -14.28 -10.46
CA PRO A 126 26.97 -14.99 -10.23
C PRO A 126 27.38 -14.87 -8.76
N ARG A 127 27.95 -15.95 -8.20
CA ARG A 127 28.51 -15.92 -6.85
C ARG A 127 29.70 -14.96 -6.78
N ALA A 128 29.84 -14.25 -5.66
CA ALA A 128 30.95 -13.35 -5.43
C ALA A 128 32.30 -14.12 -5.50
N PRO A 129 33.23 -13.74 -6.40
CA PRO A 129 34.53 -14.39 -6.50
C PRO A 129 35.29 -14.31 -5.16
N HIS A 130 35.96 -15.40 -4.77
CA HIS A 130 36.67 -15.55 -3.48
C HIS A 130 35.79 -15.55 -2.22
N LEU A 131 34.48 -15.32 -2.34
CA LEU A 131 33.49 -15.41 -1.24
C LEU A 131 32.44 -16.51 -1.48
N ALA A 132 32.77 -17.47 -2.35
CA ALA A 132 31.92 -18.61 -2.67
C ALA A 132 32.01 -19.75 -1.65
N GLY A 133 32.98 -19.69 -0.72
CA GLY A 133 33.22 -20.71 0.31
C GLY A 133 32.46 -20.45 1.61
N ALA A 134 32.65 -21.34 2.58
CA ALA A 134 32.12 -21.22 3.94
C ALA A 134 33.25 -21.39 4.97
N VAL A 135 33.11 -20.71 6.11
CA VAL A 135 33.97 -20.89 7.29
C VAL A 135 33.21 -21.77 8.28
N ASP A 136 33.91 -22.71 8.92
CA ASP A 136 33.31 -23.52 9.98
C ASP A 136 33.13 -22.67 11.24
N PHE A 137 31.88 -22.50 11.66
CA PHE A 137 31.50 -21.79 12.88
C PHE A 137 30.64 -22.71 13.75
N LEU A 138 31.16 -23.08 14.93
CA LEU A 138 30.51 -24.00 15.87
C LEU A 138 30.11 -25.36 15.24
N GLY A 139 30.88 -25.87 14.28
CA GLY A 139 30.60 -27.13 13.57
C GLY A 139 29.58 -27.00 12.43
N HIS A 140 29.23 -25.76 12.04
CA HIS A 140 28.31 -25.46 10.95
C HIS A 140 28.95 -24.54 9.91
N PRO A 141 28.76 -24.81 8.61
CA PRO A 141 29.31 -23.95 7.55
C PRO A 141 28.56 -22.62 7.51
N LEU A 142 29.27 -21.54 7.82
CA LEU A 142 28.80 -20.16 7.67
C LEU A 142 29.32 -19.59 6.34
N PRO A 143 28.46 -19.17 5.38
CA PRO A 143 28.90 -18.59 4.13
C PRO A 143 29.81 -17.38 4.35
N THR A 144 30.97 -17.35 3.70
CA THR A 144 31.93 -16.22 3.78
C THR A 144 31.31 -14.90 3.31
N TYR A 145 30.38 -14.97 2.36
CA TYR A 145 29.63 -13.82 1.86
C TYR A 145 28.75 -13.17 2.94
N ASP A 146 28.14 -13.96 3.84
CA ASP A 146 27.28 -13.44 4.90
C ASP A 146 28.10 -12.64 5.92
N ILE A 147 29.34 -13.06 6.21
CA ILE A 147 30.29 -12.30 7.03
C ILE A 147 30.58 -10.93 6.40
N ALA A 148 30.77 -10.88 5.07
CA ALA A 148 30.98 -9.61 4.38
C ALA A 148 29.74 -8.69 4.51
N LEU A 149 28.53 -9.23 4.36
CA LEU A 149 27.29 -8.46 4.53
C LEU A 149 27.15 -7.89 5.95
N ILE A 150 27.47 -8.67 6.99
CA ILE A 150 27.46 -8.24 8.40
C ILE A 150 28.36 -7.01 8.62
N VAL A 151 29.49 -6.92 7.91
CA VAL A 151 30.40 -5.78 8.01
C VAL A 151 29.91 -4.57 7.20
N ILE A 152 29.32 -4.80 6.03
CA ILE A 152 28.88 -3.72 5.14
C ILE A 152 27.80 -2.85 5.78
N GLY A 153 26.84 -3.43 6.51
CA GLY A 153 25.75 -2.68 7.16
C GLY A 153 26.26 -1.58 8.11
N PRO A 154 27.04 -1.93 9.16
CA PRO A 154 27.67 -0.96 10.06
C PRO A 154 28.58 0.05 9.37
N VAL A 155 29.33 -0.37 8.34
CA VAL A 155 30.18 0.55 7.56
C VAL A 155 29.32 1.61 6.87
N VAL A 156 28.23 1.21 6.21
CA VAL A 156 27.30 2.16 5.58
C VAL A 156 26.60 3.04 6.61
N LEU A 157 26.24 2.52 7.78
CA LEU A 157 25.71 3.33 8.88
C LEU A 157 26.70 4.42 9.30
N LEU A 158 27.98 4.08 9.48
CA LEU A 158 29.03 5.05 9.84
C LEU A 158 29.25 6.09 8.74
N LEU A 159 29.23 5.69 7.47
CA LEU A 159 29.33 6.59 6.33
C LEU A 159 28.14 7.55 6.26
N LEU A 160 26.91 7.06 6.43
CA LEU A 160 25.70 7.89 6.47
C LEU A 160 25.68 8.80 7.69
N TRP A 161 26.10 8.31 8.85
CA TRP A 161 26.23 9.13 10.05
C TRP A 161 27.23 10.26 9.84
N TYR A 162 28.41 9.97 9.26
CA TYR A 162 29.41 10.98 8.94
C TYR A 162 28.87 11.97 7.91
N ALA A 163 28.29 11.48 6.81
CA ALA A 163 27.70 12.30 5.75
C ALA A 163 26.62 13.24 6.30
N LEU A 164 25.73 12.74 7.15
CA LEU A 164 24.69 13.57 7.74
C LEU A 164 25.26 14.53 8.79
N THR A 165 26.06 14.07 9.75
CA THR A 165 26.48 14.88 10.91
C THR A 165 27.62 15.85 10.64
N ARG A 166 28.55 15.50 9.75
CA ARG A 166 29.78 16.27 9.53
C ARG A 166 29.77 17.12 8.26
N THR A 167 28.87 16.87 7.32
CA THR A 167 28.85 17.63 6.05
C THR A 167 27.80 18.75 6.03
N ARG A 168 28.02 19.76 5.19
CA ARG A 168 27.05 20.84 4.95
C ARG A 168 25.74 20.30 4.39
N TRP A 169 25.81 19.37 3.43
CA TRP A 169 24.64 18.72 2.86
C TRP A 169 23.79 18.04 3.95
N GLY A 170 24.45 17.32 4.85
CA GLY A 170 23.77 16.66 5.98
C GLY A 170 23.11 17.61 6.97
N THR A 171 23.70 18.79 7.22
CA THR A 171 23.07 19.85 8.02
C THR A 171 21.82 20.41 7.34
N LEU A 172 21.86 20.63 6.02
CA LEU A 172 20.69 21.08 5.24
C LEU A 172 19.58 20.03 5.23
N VAL A 173 19.93 18.75 5.05
CA VAL A 173 18.98 17.62 5.13
C VAL A 173 18.28 17.60 6.49
N ARG A 174 19.03 17.68 7.60
CA ARG A 174 18.43 17.72 8.95
C ARG A 174 17.61 18.97 9.21
N ALA A 175 17.98 20.12 8.64
CA ALA A 175 17.18 21.33 8.77
C ALA A 175 15.84 21.18 8.00
N ALA A 176 15.89 20.57 6.81
CA ALA A 176 14.70 20.32 5.99
C ALA A 176 13.71 19.34 6.65
N THR A 177 14.19 18.36 7.42
CA THR A 177 13.31 17.44 8.17
C THR A 177 12.55 18.14 9.30
N GLN A 178 13.12 19.21 9.86
CA GLN A 178 12.49 19.99 10.92
C GLN A 178 11.50 21.00 10.35
N ASP A 179 11.96 21.88 9.46
CA ASP A 179 11.16 22.92 8.85
C ASP A 179 11.65 23.24 7.43
N ARG A 180 10.98 22.62 6.45
CA ARG A 180 11.25 22.84 5.03
C ARG A 180 10.90 24.24 4.56
N GLU A 181 9.87 24.86 5.14
CA GLU A 181 9.39 26.18 4.71
C GLU A 181 10.39 27.25 5.12
N MET A 182 10.86 27.20 6.37
CA MET A 182 11.95 28.04 6.87
C MET A 182 13.24 27.84 6.07
N LEU A 183 13.59 26.59 5.72
CA LEU A 183 14.75 26.29 4.89
C LEU A 183 14.66 26.97 3.51
N GLY A 184 13.46 26.97 2.90
CA GLY A 184 13.20 27.70 1.66
C GLY A 184 13.34 29.21 1.82
N ALA A 185 12.83 29.76 2.93
CA ALA A 185 12.94 31.19 3.23
C ALA A 185 14.39 31.66 3.42
N LEU A 186 15.29 30.76 3.86
CA LEU A 186 16.73 31.02 3.95
C LEU A 186 17.46 30.96 2.59
N GLY A 187 16.73 30.80 1.47
CA GLY A 187 17.28 30.84 0.11
C GLY A 187 17.92 29.52 -0.35
N ILE A 188 17.72 28.42 0.39
CA ILE A 188 18.24 27.10 0.00
C ILE A 188 17.33 26.50 -1.05
N ASN A 189 17.92 26.05 -2.17
CA ASN A 189 17.16 25.39 -3.23
C ASN A 189 16.71 23.99 -2.79
N GLN A 190 15.45 23.89 -2.38
CA GLN A 190 14.83 22.64 -1.92
C GLN A 190 14.83 21.56 -3.00
N ALA A 191 14.68 21.93 -4.28
CA ALA A 191 14.60 20.98 -5.37
C ALA A 191 15.90 20.17 -5.50
N TRP A 192 17.07 20.82 -5.50
CA TRP A 192 18.35 20.13 -5.55
C TRP A 192 18.66 19.34 -4.27
N LEU A 193 18.24 19.86 -3.11
CA LEU A 193 18.39 19.12 -1.86
C LEU A 193 17.61 17.81 -1.90
N PHE A 194 16.37 17.84 -2.40
CA PHE A 194 15.51 16.66 -2.51
C PHE A 194 16.03 15.71 -3.58
N THR A 195 16.48 16.18 -4.75
CA THR A 195 17.16 15.32 -5.75
C THR A 195 18.35 14.60 -5.15
N GLY A 196 19.19 15.30 -4.38
CA GLY A 196 20.36 14.69 -3.71
C GLY A 196 19.95 13.62 -2.70
N VAL A 197 18.88 13.87 -1.94
CA VAL A 197 18.31 12.89 -0.98
C VAL A 197 17.75 11.67 -1.71
N PHE A 198 17.02 11.86 -2.81
CA PHE A 198 16.50 10.76 -3.64
C PHE A 198 17.62 9.96 -4.29
N PHE A 199 18.67 10.63 -4.78
CA PHE A 199 19.84 9.97 -5.35
C PHE A 199 20.50 9.06 -4.31
N VAL A 200 20.79 9.57 -3.09
CA VAL A 200 21.38 8.76 -2.01
C VAL A 200 20.43 7.65 -1.55
N GLY A 201 19.13 7.95 -1.43
CA GLY A 201 18.14 6.95 -1.02
C GLY A 201 18.00 5.81 -2.03
N ALA A 202 17.89 6.12 -3.32
CA ALA A 202 17.82 5.13 -4.39
C ALA A 202 19.15 4.39 -4.57
N PHE A 203 20.29 5.06 -4.37
CA PHE A 203 21.61 4.41 -4.32
C PHE A 203 21.65 3.31 -3.25
N LEU A 204 21.19 3.61 -2.02
CA LEU A 204 21.16 2.63 -0.94
C LEU A 204 20.20 1.46 -1.21
N ALA A 205 19.05 1.73 -1.83
CA ALA A 205 18.13 0.68 -2.25
C ALA A 205 18.75 -0.23 -3.32
N GLY A 206 19.33 0.38 -4.36
CA GLY A 206 20.03 -0.34 -5.43
C GLY A 206 21.24 -1.12 -4.92
N LEU A 207 21.99 -0.56 -3.97
CA LEU A 207 23.10 -1.23 -3.31
C LEU A 207 22.62 -2.44 -2.50
N GLY A 208 21.54 -2.28 -1.73
CA GLY A 208 20.92 -3.39 -0.99
C GLY A 208 20.50 -4.54 -1.91
N GLY A 209 19.89 -4.22 -3.06
CA GLY A 209 19.45 -5.22 -4.04
C GLY A 209 20.62 -5.89 -4.75
N ALA A 210 21.59 -5.11 -5.20
CA ALA A 210 22.80 -5.60 -5.86
C ALA A 210 23.61 -6.54 -4.96
N LEU A 211 23.71 -6.25 -3.66
CA LEU A 211 24.36 -7.12 -2.68
C LEU A 211 23.59 -8.41 -2.41
N GLN A 212 22.29 -8.46 -2.66
CA GLN A 212 21.48 -9.65 -2.44
C GLN A 212 21.52 -10.64 -3.63
N GLY A 213 21.99 -10.21 -4.80
CA GLY A 213 22.07 -11.02 -6.03
C GLY A 213 22.70 -12.41 -5.89
N PRO A 214 23.77 -12.61 -5.08
CA PRO A 214 24.32 -13.95 -4.85
C PRO A 214 23.49 -14.84 -3.91
N ARG A 215 22.57 -14.27 -3.12
CA ARG A 215 21.78 -14.97 -2.09
C ARG A 215 20.36 -15.30 -2.55
N MET A 216 19.79 -14.57 -3.51
CA MET A 216 18.45 -14.82 -4.04
C MET A 216 18.38 -14.56 -5.55
N SER A 217 17.37 -15.13 -6.21
CA SER A 217 17.06 -14.83 -7.60
C SER A 217 16.46 -13.43 -7.74
N ALA A 218 16.74 -12.76 -8.86
CA ALA A 218 15.98 -11.62 -9.30
C ALA A 218 14.64 -12.13 -9.87
N ASN A 219 13.53 -11.67 -9.29
CA ASN A 219 12.18 -11.99 -9.75
C ASN A 219 11.29 -10.74 -9.70
N LEU A 220 10.13 -10.80 -10.35
CA LEU A 220 9.20 -9.67 -10.53
C LEU A 220 8.34 -9.33 -9.31
N SER A 221 8.44 -10.10 -8.22
CA SER A 221 7.68 -9.88 -6.97
C SER A 221 8.51 -9.18 -5.90
N LEU A 222 9.83 -9.08 -6.09
CA LEU A 222 10.77 -8.52 -5.12
C LEU A 222 10.46 -7.07 -4.74
N ASP A 223 9.86 -6.28 -5.63
CA ASP A 223 9.58 -4.88 -5.36
C ASP A 223 8.57 -4.71 -4.21
N LEU A 224 7.40 -5.34 -4.29
CA LEU A 224 6.33 -5.27 -3.30
C LEU A 224 6.69 -5.98 -1.98
N GLU A 225 7.43 -7.09 -2.05
CA GLU A 225 7.92 -7.77 -0.85
C GLU A 225 8.93 -6.90 -0.10
N THR A 226 9.92 -6.35 -0.82
CA THR A 226 10.98 -5.55 -0.19
C THR A 226 10.44 -4.25 0.38
N ILE A 227 9.52 -3.57 -0.32
CA ILE A 227 8.94 -2.32 0.18
C ILE A 227 8.09 -2.55 1.44
N GLY A 228 7.37 -3.68 1.52
CA GLY A 228 6.67 -4.10 2.73
C GLY A 228 7.63 -4.21 3.92
N ASN A 229 8.73 -4.96 3.75
CA ASN A 229 9.73 -5.16 4.81
C ASN A 229 10.44 -3.85 5.20
N ALA A 230 10.82 -3.04 4.20
CA ALA A 230 11.48 -1.75 4.43
C ALA A 230 10.56 -0.77 5.18
N PHE A 231 9.25 -0.75 4.86
CA PHE A 231 8.29 0.07 5.58
C PHE A 231 8.18 -0.32 7.05
N VAL A 232 8.10 -1.61 7.35
CA VAL A 232 8.08 -2.11 8.72
C VAL A 232 9.30 -1.59 9.49
N VAL A 233 10.50 -1.72 8.91
CA VAL A 233 11.73 -1.24 9.56
C VAL A 233 11.74 0.26 9.78
N VAL A 234 11.34 1.06 8.78
CA VAL A 234 11.32 2.53 8.89
C VAL A 234 10.30 2.99 9.94
N VAL A 235 9.13 2.35 9.99
CA VAL A 235 8.06 2.66 10.93
C VAL A 235 8.44 2.23 12.34
N VAL A 236 8.97 1.01 12.52
CA VAL A 236 9.47 0.50 13.81
C VAL A 236 10.63 1.36 14.30
N GLY A 237 11.59 1.69 13.43
CA GLY A 237 12.75 2.50 13.79
C GLY A 237 12.39 3.95 14.15
N GLY A 238 11.30 4.45 13.58
CA GLY A 238 10.86 5.82 13.65
C GLY A 238 11.21 6.56 12.36
N MET A 239 10.18 7.07 11.71
CA MET A 239 10.30 7.69 10.40
C MET A 239 11.28 8.88 10.42
N GLY A 240 12.28 8.87 9.52
CA GLY A 240 13.34 9.88 9.47
C GLY A 240 14.54 9.62 10.40
N SER A 241 14.54 8.52 11.18
CA SER A 241 15.66 8.13 12.05
C SER A 241 16.47 6.99 11.42
N ILE A 242 17.67 7.29 10.93
CA ILE A 242 18.58 6.26 10.38
C ILE A 242 19.10 5.30 11.46
N PRO A 243 19.55 5.76 12.64
CA PRO A 243 19.92 4.84 13.73
C PRO A 243 18.72 3.99 14.19
N GLY A 244 17.52 4.58 14.19
CA GLY A 244 16.27 3.86 14.43
C GLY A 244 16.06 2.73 13.43
N ALA A 245 16.24 3.01 12.14
CA ALA A 245 16.12 2.00 11.09
C ALA A 245 17.15 0.86 11.24
N PHE A 246 18.38 1.16 11.65
CA PHE A 246 19.40 0.12 11.93
C PHE A 246 18.99 -0.80 13.08
N VAL A 247 18.58 -0.23 14.21
CA VAL A 247 18.12 -1.00 15.38
C VAL A 247 16.87 -1.82 15.03
N ALA A 248 15.94 -1.24 14.29
CA ALA A 248 14.73 -1.94 13.84
C ALA A 248 15.06 -3.10 12.89
N ALA A 249 15.98 -2.91 11.94
CA ALA A 249 16.40 -3.95 11.03
C ALA A 249 17.05 -5.13 11.77
N LEU A 250 17.90 -4.84 12.75
CA LEU A 250 18.47 -5.85 13.64
C LEU A 250 17.37 -6.61 14.40
N ILE A 251 16.46 -5.90 15.08
CA ILE A 251 15.39 -6.56 15.84
C ILE A 251 14.53 -7.45 14.94
N ILE A 252 14.13 -6.97 13.77
CA ILE A 252 13.27 -7.72 12.85
C ILE A 252 14.01 -8.94 12.31
N ALA A 253 15.26 -8.79 11.86
CA ALA A 253 16.03 -9.89 11.31
C ALA A 253 16.39 -10.95 12.38
N GLU A 254 16.74 -10.54 13.60
CA GLU A 254 17.00 -11.46 14.71
C GLU A 254 15.75 -12.21 15.15
N ILE A 255 14.58 -11.56 15.14
CA ILE A 255 13.30 -12.24 15.41
C ILE A 255 13.00 -13.27 14.32
N LYS A 256 13.21 -12.93 13.04
CA LYS A 256 13.06 -13.88 11.92
C LYS A 256 14.04 -15.06 12.08
N ALA A 257 15.29 -14.78 12.39
CA ALA A 257 16.31 -15.79 12.67
C ALA A 257 15.90 -16.70 13.85
N LEU A 258 15.38 -16.14 14.94
CA LEU A 258 14.88 -16.91 16.09
C LEU A 258 13.71 -17.81 15.70
N CYS A 259 12.74 -17.29 14.94
CA CYS A 259 11.61 -18.08 14.41
C CYS A 259 12.07 -19.28 13.56
N ILE A 260 13.07 -19.07 12.70
CA ILE A 260 13.66 -20.13 11.88
C ILE A 260 14.43 -21.13 12.75
N GLY A 261 15.26 -20.64 13.67
CA GLY A 261 16.15 -21.46 14.50
C GLY A 261 15.42 -22.34 15.52
N ILE A 262 14.30 -21.87 16.07
CA ILE A 262 13.44 -22.69 16.94
C ILE A 262 12.68 -23.73 16.10
N GLY A 263 12.28 -23.38 14.88
CA GLY A 263 11.66 -24.31 13.94
C GLY A 263 10.25 -24.73 14.39
N HIS A 264 10.07 -26.00 14.76
CA HIS A 264 8.78 -26.56 15.12
C HIS A 264 8.67 -26.79 16.63
N VAL A 265 7.65 -26.21 17.27
CA VAL A 265 7.39 -26.36 18.70
C VAL A 265 6.03 -27.02 18.90
N THR A 266 5.99 -28.09 19.69
CA THR A 266 4.72 -28.70 20.11
C THR A 266 4.26 -28.04 21.41
N ILE A 267 3.21 -27.23 21.35
CA ILE A 267 2.61 -26.56 22.51
C ILE A 267 1.24 -27.19 22.76
N PHE A 268 1.00 -27.73 23.96
CA PHE A 268 -0.27 -28.38 24.35
C PHE A 268 -0.79 -29.43 23.36
N GLY A 269 0.09 -30.20 22.72
CA GLY A 269 -0.28 -31.24 21.75
C GLY A 269 -0.56 -30.71 20.33
N VAL A 270 -0.49 -29.40 20.09
CA VAL A 270 -0.58 -28.79 18.76
C VAL A 270 0.82 -28.47 18.25
N GLY A 271 1.18 -28.99 17.07
CA GLY A 271 2.43 -28.66 16.40
C GLY A 271 2.38 -27.27 15.79
N LEU A 272 3.24 -26.36 16.26
CA LEU A 272 3.33 -24.98 15.78
C LEU A 272 4.68 -24.75 15.12
N SER A 273 4.66 -24.55 13.80
CA SER A 273 5.85 -24.24 13.01
C SER A 273 6.16 -22.75 13.08
N LEU A 274 7.05 -22.35 13.98
CA LEU A 274 7.50 -20.95 14.12
C LEU A 274 8.24 -20.44 12.87
N SER A 275 8.84 -21.31 12.06
CA SER A 275 9.46 -20.90 10.80
C SER A 275 8.47 -20.30 9.80
N ARG A 276 7.21 -20.74 9.82
CA ARG A 276 6.14 -20.12 9.01
C ARG A 276 5.83 -18.71 9.50
N PHE A 277 5.81 -18.47 10.82
CA PHE A 277 5.51 -17.17 11.41
C PHE A 277 6.47 -16.03 11.02
N THR A 278 7.59 -16.31 10.35
CA THR A 278 8.56 -15.30 9.88
C THR A 278 7.93 -14.17 9.05
N LEU A 279 6.98 -14.46 8.16
CA LEU A 279 6.29 -13.42 7.36
C LEU A 279 5.37 -12.54 8.22
N VAL A 280 4.77 -13.09 9.28
CA VAL A 280 3.87 -12.36 10.18
C VAL A 280 4.67 -11.56 11.22
N ALA A 281 5.83 -12.08 11.63
CA ALA A 281 6.60 -11.61 12.77
C ALA A 281 6.98 -10.13 12.67
N GLU A 282 7.42 -9.66 11.50
CA GLU A 282 7.85 -8.27 11.34
C GLU A 282 6.68 -7.28 11.47
N PHE A 283 5.53 -7.61 10.88
CA PHE A 283 4.33 -6.78 11.00
C PHE A 283 3.74 -6.81 12.42
N VAL A 284 3.86 -7.92 13.15
CA VAL A 284 3.51 -7.99 14.57
C VAL A 284 4.44 -7.11 15.40
N VAL A 285 5.75 -7.14 15.15
CA VAL A 285 6.70 -6.23 15.81
C VAL A 285 6.33 -4.78 15.55
N MET A 286 5.98 -4.44 14.31
CA MET A 286 5.50 -3.10 13.97
C MET A 286 4.22 -2.72 14.71
N ALA A 287 3.22 -3.60 14.74
CA ALA A 287 1.99 -3.34 15.47
C ALA A 287 2.25 -3.12 16.97
N VAL A 288 3.06 -3.97 17.60
CA VAL A 288 3.43 -3.85 19.02
C VAL A 288 4.18 -2.54 19.29
N VAL A 289 5.19 -2.24 18.47
CA VAL A 289 6.00 -1.02 18.63
C VAL A 289 5.16 0.23 18.47
N LEU A 290 4.27 0.30 17.48
CA LEU A 290 3.42 1.48 17.29
C LEU A 290 2.36 1.65 18.38
N VAL A 291 1.86 0.56 18.95
CA VAL A 291 0.91 0.62 20.07
C VAL A 291 1.57 1.16 21.33
N VAL A 292 2.82 0.75 21.59
CA VAL A 292 3.58 1.21 22.77
C VAL A 292 4.23 2.58 22.54
N ARG A 293 4.75 2.82 21.32
CA ARG A 293 5.40 4.05 20.87
C ARG A 293 4.96 4.42 19.45
N PRO A 294 3.91 5.25 19.29
CA PRO A 294 3.35 5.67 18.00
C PRO A 294 4.34 6.28 17.00
N TRP A 295 5.47 6.80 17.47
CA TRP A 295 6.50 7.41 16.63
C TRP A 295 7.67 6.46 16.31
N GLY A 296 7.60 5.18 16.69
CA GLY A 296 8.68 4.20 16.56
C GLY A 296 9.67 4.25 17.74
N LEU A 297 10.69 3.38 17.69
CA LEU A 297 11.68 3.19 18.74
C LEU A 297 12.48 4.46 19.04
N LEU A 298 13.02 5.09 17.99
CA LEU A 298 13.89 6.27 18.05
C LEU A 298 13.33 7.47 17.25
N GLY A 299 12.05 7.45 16.90
CA GLY A 299 11.38 8.60 16.28
C GLY A 299 11.02 9.69 17.28
N ARG A 300 10.60 10.85 16.78
CA ARG A 300 10.16 11.98 17.59
C ARG A 300 8.69 12.25 17.36
N ALA A 301 7.97 12.66 18.41
CA ALA A 301 6.60 13.11 18.27
C ALA A 301 6.56 14.32 17.31
N SER A 302 5.78 14.21 16.23
CA SER A 302 5.52 15.37 15.38
C SER A 302 4.73 16.39 16.21
N ALA A 303 5.21 17.63 16.25
CA ALA A 303 4.44 18.73 16.82
C ALA A 303 3.10 18.82 16.06
N ALA A 304 2.00 18.94 16.80
CA ALA A 304 0.69 19.13 16.19
C ALA A 304 0.76 20.39 15.30
N VAL A 305 0.62 20.20 13.99
CA VAL A 305 0.59 21.30 13.04
C VAL A 305 -0.65 22.12 13.38
N ARG A 306 -0.45 23.33 13.93
CA ARG A 306 -1.52 24.32 14.17
C ARG A 306 -1.95 24.99 12.87
N GLY A 307 -2.04 24.22 11.79
CA GLY A 307 -2.51 24.69 10.49
C GLY A 307 -4.02 24.53 10.43
N MET A 308 -4.73 25.62 10.18
CA MET A 308 -6.11 25.55 9.71
C MET A 308 -6.05 24.93 8.31
N ALA A 309 -6.22 23.60 8.20
CA ALA A 309 -6.53 22.98 6.92
C ALA A 309 -7.73 23.74 6.34
N ALA A 310 -7.65 24.10 5.05
CA ALA A 310 -8.73 24.83 4.40
C ALA A 310 -10.04 24.05 4.62
N PRO A 311 -11.09 24.68 5.15
CA PRO A 311 -12.32 23.98 5.45
C PRO A 311 -12.86 23.34 4.17
N GLU A 312 -12.98 22.01 4.19
CA GLU A 312 -13.57 21.31 3.05
C GLU A 312 -15.04 21.70 2.89
N THR A 313 -15.50 21.81 1.64
CA THR A 313 -16.90 22.14 1.37
C THR A 313 -17.82 21.08 1.98
N PRO A 314 -18.88 21.48 2.73
CA PRO A 314 -19.78 20.53 3.34
C PRO A 314 -20.42 19.59 2.32
N LEU A 315 -20.52 18.30 2.63
CA LEU A 315 -21.25 17.34 1.81
C LEU A 315 -22.72 17.75 1.69
N ARG A 316 -23.17 18.04 0.48
CA ARG A 316 -24.55 18.42 0.17
C ARG A 316 -25.38 17.19 -0.26
N PRO A 317 -26.68 17.14 0.08
CA PRO A 317 -27.60 16.17 -0.50
C PRO A 317 -27.62 16.26 -2.04
N ALA A 318 -27.98 15.16 -2.72
CA ALA A 318 -28.11 15.18 -4.18
C ALA A 318 -29.21 16.15 -4.63
N GLY A 319 -28.88 17.04 -5.57
CA GLY A 319 -29.86 17.86 -6.27
C GLY A 319 -30.80 17.02 -7.15
N LYS A 320 -31.90 17.62 -7.62
CA LYS A 320 -32.91 16.94 -8.46
C LYS A 320 -32.29 16.31 -9.72
N ARG A 321 -31.40 17.02 -10.42
CA ARG A 321 -30.70 16.51 -11.62
C ARG A 321 -29.92 15.24 -11.34
N LEU A 322 -29.12 15.22 -10.26
CA LEU A 322 -28.32 14.05 -9.89
C LEU A 322 -29.19 12.85 -9.48
N LYS A 323 -30.34 13.09 -8.81
CA LYS A 323 -31.31 12.02 -8.50
C LYS A 323 -31.89 11.40 -9.78
N TRP A 324 -32.26 12.21 -10.76
CA TRP A 324 -32.75 11.74 -12.06
C TRP A 324 -31.67 10.95 -12.82
N LEU A 325 -30.44 11.47 -12.89
CA LEU A 325 -29.31 10.75 -13.50
C LEU A 325 -29.05 9.41 -12.81
N ALA A 326 -29.11 9.36 -11.49
CA ALA A 326 -28.96 8.11 -10.75
C ALA A 326 -30.11 7.12 -11.01
N ALA A 327 -31.35 7.61 -11.14
CA ALA A 327 -32.50 6.77 -11.48
C ALA A 327 -32.39 6.21 -12.90
N ILE A 328 -31.94 7.02 -13.87
CA ILE A 328 -31.68 6.59 -15.24
C ILE A 328 -30.54 5.56 -15.27
N ALA A 329 -29.43 5.82 -14.58
CA ALA A 329 -28.31 4.89 -14.51
C ALA A 329 -28.74 3.54 -13.89
N LEU A 330 -29.54 3.57 -12.83
CA LEU A 330 -30.11 2.36 -12.23
C LEU A 330 -31.03 1.62 -13.20
N LEU A 331 -31.90 2.33 -13.93
CA LEU A 331 -32.76 1.73 -14.95
C LEU A 331 -31.93 1.06 -16.05
N VAL A 332 -30.87 1.71 -16.53
CA VAL A 332 -29.94 1.14 -17.51
C VAL A 332 -29.29 -0.13 -16.97
N LEU A 333 -28.81 -0.13 -15.72
CA LEU A 333 -28.24 -1.32 -15.09
C LEU A 333 -29.27 -2.46 -14.96
N VAL A 334 -30.50 -2.16 -14.58
CA VAL A 334 -31.57 -3.17 -14.47
C VAL A 334 -31.88 -3.79 -15.85
N LEU A 335 -31.86 -2.99 -16.91
CA LEU A 335 -32.16 -3.45 -18.28
C LEU A 335 -30.94 -4.03 -19.02
N ALA A 336 -29.72 -3.80 -18.52
CA ALA A 336 -28.48 -4.23 -19.19
C ALA A 336 -28.44 -5.72 -19.58
N PRO A 337 -28.93 -6.67 -18.75
CA PRO A 337 -28.93 -8.09 -19.11
C PRO A 337 -29.85 -8.45 -20.30
N LEU A 338 -30.78 -7.59 -20.71
CA LEU A 338 -31.57 -7.82 -21.92
C LEU A 338 -30.68 -7.86 -23.18
N ALA A 339 -29.52 -7.20 -23.14
CA ALA A 339 -28.51 -7.25 -24.19
C ALA A 339 -27.53 -8.43 -24.05
N ALA A 340 -27.68 -9.30 -23.04
CA ALA A 340 -26.74 -10.40 -22.78
C ALA A 340 -26.66 -11.41 -23.95
N ASN A 341 -27.74 -11.57 -24.73
CA ASN A 341 -27.72 -12.43 -25.92
C ASN A 341 -26.79 -11.89 -27.01
N ALA A 342 -26.69 -10.56 -27.15
CA ALA A 342 -25.78 -9.92 -28.09
C ALA A 342 -24.34 -9.80 -27.54
N PHE A 343 -24.22 -9.62 -26.21
CA PHE A 343 -22.94 -9.46 -25.52
C PHE A 343 -22.83 -10.39 -24.31
N PRO A 344 -22.47 -11.69 -24.51
CA PRO A 344 -22.50 -12.70 -23.43
C PRO A 344 -21.54 -12.42 -22.27
N TYR A 345 -20.46 -11.68 -22.52
CA TYR A 345 -19.49 -11.32 -21.49
C TYR A 345 -19.93 -10.11 -20.62
N MET A 346 -20.89 -9.32 -21.09
CA MET A 346 -21.33 -8.09 -20.40
C MET A 346 -21.80 -8.33 -18.95
N PRO A 347 -22.64 -9.35 -18.64
CA PRO A 347 -23.06 -9.59 -17.26
C PRO A 347 -21.90 -9.89 -16.30
N VAL A 348 -20.88 -10.62 -16.76
CA VAL A 348 -19.70 -10.96 -15.96
C VAL A 348 -18.91 -9.69 -15.63
N LEU A 349 -18.63 -8.86 -16.64
CA LEU A 349 -17.94 -7.59 -16.43
C LEU A 349 -18.71 -6.65 -15.50
N LEU A 350 -20.04 -6.59 -15.65
CA LEU A 350 -20.86 -5.74 -14.78
C LEU A 350 -20.89 -6.25 -13.33
N VAL A 351 -20.86 -7.56 -13.09
CA VAL A 351 -20.68 -8.12 -11.74
C VAL A 351 -19.36 -7.65 -11.13
N GLU A 352 -18.26 -7.70 -11.89
CA GLU A 352 -16.95 -7.24 -11.42
C GLU A 352 -16.95 -5.73 -11.11
N ILE A 353 -17.60 -4.92 -11.96
CA ILE A 353 -17.78 -3.48 -11.72
C ILE A 353 -18.60 -3.23 -10.46
N LEU A 354 -19.72 -3.94 -10.25
CA LEU A 354 -20.58 -3.75 -9.07
C LEU A 354 -19.86 -4.13 -7.77
N ILE A 355 -19.08 -5.21 -7.79
CA ILE A 355 -18.21 -5.62 -6.67
C ILE A 355 -17.16 -4.54 -6.40
N ALA A 356 -16.49 -4.04 -7.44
CA ALA A 356 -15.51 -2.97 -7.32
C ALA A 356 -16.12 -1.67 -6.79
N VAL A 357 -17.34 -1.33 -7.21
CA VAL A 357 -18.11 -0.18 -6.70
C VAL A 357 -18.38 -0.33 -5.20
N LEU A 358 -18.83 -1.48 -4.74
CA LEU A 358 -19.08 -1.71 -3.32
C LEU A 358 -17.78 -1.65 -2.49
N PHE A 359 -16.70 -2.22 -3.02
CA PHE A 359 -15.36 -2.15 -2.43
C PHE A 359 -14.87 -0.69 -2.32
N ALA A 360 -14.84 0.05 -3.44
CA ALA A 360 -14.36 1.42 -3.49
C ALA A 360 -15.23 2.38 -2.66
N THR A 361 -16.56 2.22 -2.65
CA THR A 361 -17.44 3.06 -1.83
C THR A 361 -17.27 2.80 -0.34
N SER A 362 -17.03 1.55 0.08
CA SER A 362 -16.73 1.24 1.48
C SER A 362 -15.37 1.80 1.93
N LEU A 363 -14.36 1.82 1.05
CA LEU A 363 -13.08 2.49 1.31
C LEU A 363 -13.26 4.02 1.41
N HIS A 364 -14.00 4.61 0.46
CA HIS A 364 -14.27 6.04 0.46
C HIS A 364 -15.02 6.49 1.71
N PHE A 365 -15.91 5.67 2.26
CA PHE A 365 -16.66 5.98 3.47
C PHE A 365 -15.74 6.34 4.66
N ILE A 366 -14.63 5.61 4.85
CA ILE A 366 -13.63 5.91 5.88
C ILE A 366 -12.62 6.97 5.44
N MET A 367 -12.27 6.99 4.15
CA MET A 367 -11.19 7.81 3.62
C MET A 367 -11.61 9.25 3.35
N GLY A 368 -12.70 9.45 2.60
CA GLY A 368 -13.20 10.77 2.24
C GLY A 368 -13.82 11.48 3.44
N PRO A 369 -15.05 11.12 3.87
CA PRO A 369 -15.73 11.77 4.99
C PRO A 369 -15.12 11.49 6.36
N GLY A 370 -14.46 10.33 6.55
CA GLY A 370 -13.84 9.94 7.81
C GLY A 370 -12.40 10.43 7.99
N GLY A 371 -11.70 10.83 6.92
CA GLY A 371 -10.31 11.29 6.99
C GLY A 371 -9.29 10.20 7.30
N MET A 372 -9.70 8.94 7.25
CA MET A 372 -8.88 7.79 7.63
C MET A 372 -8.38 7.10 6.37
N HIS A 373 -7.15 7.43 5.98
CA HIS A 373 -6.47 6.78 4.86
C HIS A 373 -6.11 5.34 5.25
N SER A 374 -6.62 4.36 4.51
CA SER A 374 -6.40 2.93 4.75
C SER A 374 -5.76 2.27 3.54
N PHE A 375 -4.57 1.69 3.72
CA PHE A 375 -3.92 0.78 2.76
C PHE A 375 -4.22 -0.69 3.05
N GLY A 376 -5.03 -0.96 4.08
CA GLY A 376 -5.36 -2.31 4.53
C GLY A 376 -6.72 -2.83 4.08
N HIS A 377 -7.45 -2.10 3.22
CA HIS A 377 -8.87 -2.38 2.96
C HIS A 377 -9.11 -3.74 2.29
N ALA A 378 -8.14 -4.24 1.50
CA ALA A 378 -8.16 -5.58 0.92
C ALA A 378 -8.20 -6.70 1.97
N ALA A 379 -7.71 -6.46 3.19
CA ALA A 379 -7.84 -7.40 4.29
C ALA A 379 -9.29 -7.71 4.61
N TYR A 380 -10.15 -6.69 4.67
CA TYR A 380 -11.58 -6.87 4.92
C TYR A 380 -12.29 -7.52 3.73
N PHE A 381 -11.88 -7.18 2.51
CA PHE A 381 -12.39 -7.84 1.30
C PHE A 381 -12.09 -9.33 1.33
N GLY A 382 -10.83 -9.72 1.53
CA GLY A 382 -10.46 -11.12 1.55
C GLY A 382 -10.96 -11.86 2.80
N LEU A 383 -11.04 -11.24 3.98
CA LEU A 383 -11.70 -11.86 5.14
C LEU A 383 -13.18 -12.17 4.85
N GLY A 384 -13.90 -11.30 4.12
CA GLY A 384 -15.26 -11.60 3.69
C GLY A 384 -15.33 -12.72 2.64
N ALA A 385 -14.38 -12.76 1.71
CA ALA A 385 -14.28 -13.80 0.69
C ALA A 385 -13.95 -15.18 1.28
N TYR A 386 -12.90 -15.25 2.12
CA TYR A 386 -12.52 -16.45 2.86
C TYR A 386 -13.59 -16.84 3.89
N GLY A 387 -14.24 -15.88 4.54
CA GLY A 387 -15.38 -16.14 5.43
C GLY A 387 -16.51 -16.88 4.70
N ALA A 388 -16.91 -16.40 3.52
CA ALA A 388 -17.91 -17.08 2.69
C ALA A 388 -17.42 -18.46 2.21
N ALA A 389 -16.16 -18.58 1.80
CA ALA A 389 -15.57 -19.83 1.36
C ALA A 389 -15.55 -20.90 2.47
N LEU A 390 -15.12 -20.53 3.68
CA LEU A 390 -15.06 -21.40 4.85
C LEU A 390 -16.46 -21.80 5.31
N PHE A 391 -17.42 -20.87 5.31
CA PHE A 391 -18.80 -21.17 5.68
C PHE A 391 -19.46 -22.14 4.70
N LEU A 392 -19.16 -22.03 3.40
CA LEU A 392 -19.63 -23.01 2.41
C LEU A 392 -18.94 -24.37 2.55
N LYS A 393 -17.59 -24.40 2.63
CA LYS A 393 -16.81 -25.64 2.50
C LYS A 393 -16.60 -26.39 3.82
N VAL A 394 -16.41 -25.67 4.92
CA VAL A 394 -16.11 -26.26 6.23
C VAL A 394 -17.38 -26.42 7.04
N LEU A 395 -18.22 -25.37 7.11
CA LEU A 395 -19.48 -25.41 7.86
C LEU A 395 -20.64 -26.01 7.06
N ASN A 396 -20.45 -26.31 5.77
CA ASN A 396 -21.47 -26.86 4.88
C ASN A 396 -22.77 -26.03 4.85
N LEU A 397 -22.66 -24.71 5.03
CA LEU A 397 -23.81 -23.81 4.93
C LEU A 397 -24.22 -23.62 3.46
N PRO A 398 -25.51 -23.42 3.18
CA PRO A 398 -25.94 -23.07 1.83
C PRO A 398 -25.29 -21.74 1.39
N MET A 399 -25.08 -21.59 0.08
CA MET A 399 -24.37 -20.46 -0.51
C MET A 399 -24.95 -19.11 -0.05
N GLU A 400 -26.26 -19.01 0.08
CA GLU A 400 -26.98 -17.79 0.49
C GLU A 400 -26.63 -17.40 1.92
N ALA A 401 -26.56 -18.38 2.83
CA ALA A 401 -26.14 -18.13 4.21
C ALA A 401 -24.65 -17.78 4.27
N ALA A 402 -23.81 -18.48 3.51
CA ALA A 402 -22.38 -18.19 3.43
C ALA A 402 -22.10 -16.79 2.87
N LEU A 403 -22.87 -16.33 1.87
CA LEU A 403 -22.80 -14.98 1.30
C LEU A 403 -23.14 -13.89 2.32
N LEU A 404 -24.17 -14.11 3.14
CA LEU A 404 -24.62 -13.12 4.13
C LEU A 404 -23.79 -13.13 5.41
N LEU A 405 -23.27 -14.29 5.82
CA LEU A 405 -22.48 -14.43 7.04
C LEU A 405 -20.99 -14.17 6.81
N GLY A 406 -20.45 -14.46 5.61
CA GLY A 406 -19.04 -14.23 5.28
C GLY A 406 -18.49 -12.85 5.70
N PRO A 407 -19.23 -11.74 5.47
CA PRO A 407 -18.83 -10.40 5.90
C PRO A 407 -18.62 -10.23 7.41
N LEU A 408 -19.20 -11.11 8.24
CA LEU A 408 -19.00 -11.08 9.69
C LEU A 408 -17.55 -11.39 10.09
N LEU A 409 -16.81 -12.15 9.28
CA LEU A 409 -15.38 -12.38 9.51
C LEU A 409 -14.57 -11.09 9.24
N ALA A 410 -14.96 -10.30 8.25
CA ALA A 410 -14.39 -8.99 8.01
C ALA A 410 -14.70 -8.01 9.17
N VAL A 411 -15.92 -8.05 9.71
CA VAL A 411 -16.32 -7.30 10.91
C VAL A 411 -15.52 -7.72 12.13
N ALA A 412 -15.33 -9.02 12.36
CA ALA A 412 -14.50 -9.52 13.46
C ALA A 412 -13.06 -8.99 13.36
N GLY A 413 -12.49 -9.01 12.14
CA GLY A 413 -11.23 -8.35 11.86
C GLY A 413 -11.26 -6.85 12.22
N ALA A 414 -12.22 -6.09 11.72
CA ALA A 414 -12.29 -4.65 11.99
C ALA A 414 -12.49 -4.31 13.48
N LEU A 415 -13.19 -5.15 14.24
CA LEU A 415 -13.31 -4.97 15.69
C LEU A 415 -11.94 -5.06 16.38
N VAL A 416 -11.14 -6.07 16.04
CA VAL A 416 -9.81 -6.25 16.63
C VAL A 416 -8.84 -5.19 16.13
N PHE A 417 -8.68 -5.08 14.80
CA PHE A 417 -7.63 -4.27 14.20
C PHE A 417 -7.98 -2.78 14.16
N GLY A 418 -9.25 -2.46 13.97
CA GLY A 418 -9.74 -1.08 14.02
C GLY A 418 -9.48 -0.43 15.38
N TRP A 419 -9.56 -1.20 16.48
CA TRP A 419 -9.23 -0.71 17.80
C TRP A 419 -7.79 -0.18 17.87
N PHE A 420 -6.81 -0.94 17.35
CA PHE A 420 -5.43 -0.48 17.29
C PHE A 420 -5.24 0.70 16.33
N CYS A 421 -5.86 0.64 15.15
CA CYS A 421 -5.72 1.65 14.11
C CYS A 421 -6.11 3.05 14.59
N VAL A 422 -7.28 3.21 15.23
CA VAL A 422 -7.82 4.53 15.63
C VAL A 422 -7.02 5.26 16.72
N ARG A 423 -5.95 4.65 17.25
CA ARG A 423 -5.02 5.30 18.18
C ARG A 423 -3.96 6.13 17.46
N LEU A 424 -3.76 5.89 16.18
CA LEU A 424 -2.79 6.57 15.33
C LEU A 424 -3.51 7.51 14.38
N SER A 425 -2.78 8.45 13.79
CA SER A 425 -3.32 9.43 12.85
C SER A 425 -2.39 9.63 11.66
N GLY A 426 -2.93 10.19 10.57
CA GLY A 426 -2.19 10.49 9.34
C GLY A 426 -1.51 9.26 8.76
N VAL A 427 -0.24 9.41 8.39
CA VAL A 427 0.56 8.35 7.78
C VAL A 427 0.67 7.10 8.68
N TYR A 428 0.79 7.26 10.00
CA TYR A 428 0.95 6.11 10.92
C TYR A 428 -0.29 5.20 10.95
N LEU A 429 -1.49 5.78 10.86
CA LEU A 429 -2.73 5.02 10.71
C LEU A 429 -2.69 4.19 9.42
N ALA A 430 -2.33 4.84 8.31
CA ALA A 430 -2.28 4.22 7.00
C ALA A 430 -1.27 3.06 6.96
N MET A 431 -0.08 3.24 7.54
CA MET A 431 0.92 2.18 7.68
C MET A 431 0.44 1.03 8.55
N LEU A 432 -0.21 1.30 9.68
CA LEU A 432 -0.73 0.22 10.53
C LEU A 432 -1.81 -0.60 9.82
N THR A 433 -2.66 0.03 9.00
CA THR A 433 -3.62 -0.71 8.17
C THR A 433 -2.94 -1.59 7.11
N LEU A 434 -1.83 -1.13 6.51
CA LEU A 434 -1.02 -1.93 5.59
C LEU A 434 -0.45 -3.17 6.30
N ALA A 435 0.15 -2.98 7.48
CA ALA A 435 0.68 -4.09 8.27
C ALA A 435 -0.41 -5.09 8.66
N PHE A 436 -1.61 -4.60 9.00
CA PHE A 436 -2.75 -5.46 9.23
C PHE A 436 -3.09 -6.32 8.00
N ALA A 437 -3.17 -5.72 6.80
CA ALA A 437 -3.40 -6.50 5.59
C ALA A 437 -2.32 -7.55 5.34
N GLN A 438 -1.06 -7.22 5.60
CA GLN A 438 0.05 -8.17 5.47
C GLN A 438 0.00 -9.29 6.51
N ILE A 439 -0.44 -9.02 7.74
CA ILE A 439 -0.68 -10.07 8.75
C ILE A 439 -1.77 -11.01 8.28
N VAL A 440 -2.92 -10.50 7.81
CA VAL A 440 -4.02 -11.34 7.31
C VAL A 440 -3.57 -12.14 6.09
N TRP A 441 -2.89 -11.48 5.14
CA TRP A 441 -2.35 -12.15 3.95
C TRP A 441 -1.42 -13.29 4.34
N SER A 442 -0.47 -13.04 5.24
CA SER A 442 0.51 -14.04 5.68
C SER A 442 -0.14 -15.20 6.41
N VAL A 443 -1.13 -14.95 7.27
CA VAL A 443 -1.91 -15.99 7.94
C VAL A 443 -2.65 -16.86 6.92
N VAL A 444 -3.32 -16.24 5.95
CA VAL A 444 -4.06 -16.96 4.90
C VAL A 444 -3.12 -17.70 3.95
N PHE A 445 -1.97 -17.13 3.61
CA PHE A 445 -1.01 -17.76 2.70
C PHE A 445 -0.35 -19.00 3.31
N GLN A 446 -0.15 -19.02 4.63
CA GLN A 446 0.57 -20.09 5.32
C GLN A 446 -0.30 -21.16 5.97
N TRP A 447 -1.59 -20.87 6.18
CA TRP A 447 -2.50 -21.76 6.89
C TRP A 447 -3.18 -22.74 5.94
N ASP A 448 -2.38 -23.69 5.42
CA ASP A 448 -2.80 -24.67 4.42
C ASP A 448 -4.07 -25.44 4.84
N ASP A 449 -4.13 -25.92 6.09
CA ASP A 449 -5.21 -26.80 6.57
C ASP A 449 -6.61 -26.16 6.55
N VAL A 450 -6.70 -24.85 6.77
CA VAL A 450 -7.99 -24.15 6.88
C VAL A 450 -8.28 -23.34 5.62
N THR A 451 -7.27 -22.65 5.10
CA THR A 451 -7.45 -21.67 4.02
C THR A 451 -7.00 -22.18 2.66
N GLY A 452 -6.41 -23.38 2.59
CA GLY A 452 -5.76 -23.88 1.38
C GLY A 452 -4.41 -23.22 1.09
N GLY A 453 -3.94 -22.32 1.95
CA GLY A 453 -2.63 -21.67 1.86
C GLY A 453 -2.44 -20.94 0.53
N SER A 454 -1.29 -21.17 -0.10
CA SER A 454 -0.97 -20.62 -1.43
C SER A 454 -1.92 -21.06 -2.54
N ASN A 455 -2.56 -22.23 -2.43
CA ASN A 455 -3.52 -22.72 -3.42
C ASN A 455 -4.90 -22.04 -3.30
N GLY A 456 -5.22 -21.52 -2.11
CA GLY A 456 -6.54 -21.00 -1.80
C GLY A 456 -7.64 -22.07 -1.80
N ILE A 457 -8.90 -21.63 -1.93
CA ILE A 457 -10.08 -22.50 -1.86
C ILE A 457 -10.81 -22.51 -3.21
N LEU A 458 -11.02 -23.71 -3.75
CA LEU A 458 -11.67 -23.94 -5.05
C LEU A 458 -13.10 -24.47 -4.91
N GLY A 459 -13.86 -24.36 -5.99
CA GLY A 459 -15.20 -24.94 -6.11
C GLY A 459 -16.26 -24.19 -5.29
N LEU A 460 -16.15 -22.87 -5.23
CA LEU A 460 -17.08 -21.94 -4.59
C LEU A 460 -18.21 -21.59 -5.56
N TRP A 461 -18.92 -22.61 -6.04
CA TRP A 461 -19.94 -22.43 -7.06
C TRP A 461 -21.23 -21.83 -6.48
N PRO A 462 -21.91 -20.94 -7.23
CA PRO A 462 -23.22 -20.47 -6.85
C PRO A 462 -24.24 -21.62 -6.72
N SER A 463 -25.29 -21.40 -5.93
CA SER A 463 -26.42 -22.32 -5.86
C SER A 463 -27.13 -22.42 -7.22
N ASN A 464 -27.88 -23.51 -7.46
CA ASN A 464 -28.44 -23.84 -8.79
C ASN A 464 -29.23 -22.70 -9.44
N TRP A 465 -29.98 -21.92 -8.66
CA TRP A 465 -30.77 -20.79 -9.17
C TRP A 465 -29.92 -19.54 -9.48
N LEU A 466 -28.70 -19.47 -8.95
CA LEU A 466 -27.70 -18.43 -9.21
C LEU A 466 -26.55 -18.88 -10.12
N SER A 467 -26.62 -20.10 -10.66
CA SER A 467 -25.65 -20.61 -11.62
C SER A 467 -25.60 -19.80 -12.93
N SER A 468 -26.71 -19.14 -13.29
CA SER A 468 -26.77 -18.25 -14.44
C SER A 468 -26.06 -16.92 -14.15
N PRO A 469 -25.13 -16.46 -15.03
CA PRO A 469 -24.47 -15.16 -14.88
C PRO A 469 -25.44 -13.98 -14.75
N VAL A 470 -26.60 -14.07 -15.41
CA VAL A 470 -27.65 -13.03 -15.34
C VAL A 470 -28.36 -13.04 -13.98
N ALA A 471 -28.63 -14.23 -13.43
CA ALA A 471 -29.24 -14.35 -12.10
C ALA A 471 -28.28 -13.82 -11.02
N PHE A 472 -27.02 -14.22 -11.09
CA PHE A 472 -25.97 -13.74 -10.18
C PHE A 472 -25.76 -12.22 -10.30
N TYR A 473 -25.83 -11.68 -11.52
CA TYR A 473 -25.80 -10.24 -11.77
C TYR A 473 -26.89 -9.49 -11.00
N TYR A 474 -28.15 -9.94 -11.02
CA TYR A 474 -29.23 -9.26 -10.31
C TYR A 474 -29.03 -9.28 -8.79
N VAL A 475 -28.56 -10.39 -8.21
CA VAL A 475 -28.24 -10.44 -6.77
C VAL A 475 -27.12 -9.48 -6.43
N THR A 476 -26.05 -9.47 -7.24
CA THR A 476 -24.92 -8.53 -7.07
C THR A 476 -25.38 -7.08 -7.17
N LEU A 477 -26.24 -6.75 -8.15
CA LEU A 477 -26.81 -5.41 -8.33
C LEU A 477 -27.61 -4.98 -7.10
N VAL A 478 -28.46 -5.86 -6.57
CA VAL A 478 -29.25 -5.57 -5.36
C VAL A 478 -28.33 -5.32 -4.16
N CYS A 479 -27.36 -6.20 -3.92
CA CYS A 479 -26.40 -6.04 -2.83
C CYS A 479 -25.59 -4.74 -2.95
N ALA A 480 -25.09 -4.42 -4.15
CA ALA A 480 -24.32 -3.20 -4.40
C ALA A 480 -25.17 -1.93 -4.22
N VAL A 481 -26.39 -1.89 -4.78
CA VAL A 481 -27.29 -0.73 -4.67
C VAL A 481 -27.70 -0.51 -3.21
N ILE A 482 -28.08 -1.57 -2.49
CA ILE A 482 -28.43 -1.49 -1.07
C ILE A 482 -27.22 -1.04 -0.25
N GLY A 483 -26.04 -1.61 -0.49
CA GLY A 483 -24.81 -1.25 0.22
C GLY A 483 -24.44 0.22 0.05
N VAL A 484 -24.40 0.69 -1.20
CA VAL A 484 -24.13 2.11 -1.53
C VAL A 484 -25.19 3.03 -0.91
N TRP A 485 -26.48 2.64 -0.96
CA TRP A 485 -27.55 3.41 -0.36
C TRP A 485 -27.44 3.50 1.17
N LEU A 486 -27.13 2.39 1.85
CA LEU A 486 -26.95 2.35 3.30
C LEU A 486 -25.75 3.20 3.75
N LEU A 487 -24.59 3.04 3.11
CA LEU A 487 -23.41 3.85 3.38
C LEU A 487 -23.71 5.34 3.20
N ARG A 488 -24.39 5.69 2.10
CA ARG A 488 -24.82 7.06 1.85
C ARG A 488 -25.76 7.58 2.95
N LYS A 489 -26.76 6.80 3.35
CA LYS A 489 -27.70 7.17 4.42
C LYS A 489 -26.97 7.41 5.75
N MET A 490 -25.98 6.58 6.07
CA MET A 490 -25.15 6.74 7.27
C MET A 490 -24.31 8.03 7.24
N LEU A 491 -23.81 8.45 6.08
CA LEU A 491 -23.06 9.71 5.94
C LEU A 491 -23.90 10.96 6.26
N PHE A 492 -25.21 10.91 6.02
CA PHE A 492 -26.16 11.98 6.37
C PHE A 492 -26.83 11.78 7.74
N SER A 493 -26.42 10.78 8.51
CA SER A 493 -26.88 10.52 9.88
C SER A 493 -25.97 11.21 10.92
N PRO A 494 -26.34 11.25 12.20
CA PRO A 494 -25.50 11.80 13.28
C PRO A 494 -24.07 11.21 13.30
N LEU A 495 -23.92 9.91 13.01
CA LEU A 495 -22.61 9.27 12.88
C LEU A 495 -21.77 9.93 11.77
N GLY A 496 -22.38 10.19 10.61
CA GLY A 496 -21.71 10.83 9.48
C GLY A 496 -21.32 12.28 9.73
N TYR A 497 -22.09 13.03 10.52
CA TYR A 497 -21.68 14.35 10.98
C TYR A 497 -20.52 14.27 11.99
N ALA A 498 -20.57 13.32 12.92
CA ALA A 498 -19.50 13.12 13.90
C ALA A 498 -18.18 12.67 13.25
N MET A 499 -18.24 11.82 12.23
CA MET A 499 -17.07 11.40 11.43
C MET A 499 -16.41 12.61 10.76
N ARG A 500 -17.21 13.46 10.10
CA ARG A 500 -16.69 14.68 9.44
C ARG A 500 -16.12 15.67 10.44
N ALA A 501 -16.78 15.89 11.57
CA ALA A 501 -16.26 16.74 12.64
C ALA A 501 -14.92 16.21 13.18
N SER A 502 -14.80 14.89 13.33
CA SER A 502 -13.56 14.22 13.77
C SER A 502 -12.42 14.38 12.76
N ARG A 503 -12.74 14.28 11.46
CA ARG A 503 -11.79 14.52 10.37
C ARG A 503 -11.33 15.97 10.33
N ASP A 504 -12.27 16.91 10.34
CA ASP A 504 -12.00 18.33 10.11
C ASP A 504 -11.22 18.94 11.28
N SER A 505 -11.53 18.54 12.52
CA SER A 505 -10.75 18.95 13.69
C SER A 505 -11.02 18.07 14.91
N VAL A 506 -10.12 17.10 15.15
CA VAL A 506 -10.13 16.20 16.32
C VAL A 506 -10.32 16.95 17.64
N LEU A 507 -9.53 18.01 17.88
CA LEU A 507 -9.56 18.78 19.14
C LEU A 507 -10.93 19.44 19.40
N ARG A 508 -11.58 19.94 18.34
CA ARG A 508 -12.92 20.58 18.44
C ARG A 508 -14.01 19.54 18.64
N ALA A 509 -13.92 18.39 17.96
CA ALA A 509 -14.86 17.29 18.13
C ALA A 509 -14.83 16.77 19.58
N GLU A 510 -13.65 16.56 20.15
CA GLU A 510 -13.49 16.15 21.55
C GLU A 510 -14.03 17.21 22.53
N ALA A 511 -13.78 18.50 22.26
CA ALA A 511 -14.25 19.59 23.12
C ALA A 511 -15.79 19.70 23.21
N ILE A 512 -16.52 19.28 22.17
CA ILE A 512 -18.00 19.22 22.17
C ILE A 512 -18.55 17.85 22.63
N GLY A 513 -17.68 16.96 23.13
CA GLY A 513 -18.06 15.67 23.72
C GLY A 513 -18.16 14.50 22.73
N ILE A 514 -17.66 14.63 21.50
CA ILE A 514 -17.60 13.51 20.55
C ILE A 514 -16.39 12.64 20.89
N ASP A 515 -16.62 11.37 21.20
CA ASP A 515 -15.55 10.37 21.30
C ASP A 515 -15.07 9.99 19.89
N VAL A 516 -14.05 10.71 19.43
CA VAL A 516 -13.45 10.56 18.09
C VAL A 516 -13.04 9.12 17.82
N LYS A 517 -12.41 8.45 18.81
CA LYS A 517 -11.91 7.08 18.65
C LYS A 517 -13.05 6.09 18.44
N ARG A 518 -14.14 6.21 19.21
CA ARG A 518 -15.33 5.35 19.03
C ARG A 518 -16.00 5.59 17.68
N VAL A 519 -16.10 6.84 17.24
CA VAL A 519 -16.70 7.19 15.94
C VAL A 519 -15.87 6.61 14.79
N GLN A 520 -14.55 6.80 14.83
CA GLN A 520 -13.64 6.24 13.84
C GLN A 520 -13.67 4.70 13.83
N TRP A 521 -13.73 4.07 15.02
CA TRP A 521 -13.74 2.61 15.12
C TRP A 521 -15.05 2.02 14.59
N ALA A 522 -16.19 2.63 14.90
CA ALA A 522 -17.48 2.27 14.33
C ALA A 522 -17.48 2.42 12.80
N ALA A 523 -16.84 3.46 12.27
CA ALA A 523 -16.71 3.65 10.83
C ALA A 523 -15.90 2.54 10.15
N PHE A 524 -14.79 2.09 10.76
CA PHE A 524 -14.03 0.93 10.29
C PHE A 524 -14.87 -0.35 10.24
N VAL A 525 -15.65 -0.62 11.29
CA VAL A 525 -16.53 -1.81 11.38
C VAL A 525 -17.63 -1.78 10.32
N ILE A 526 -18.23 -0.61 10.10
CA ILE A 526 -19.26 -0.44 9.07
C ILE A 526 -18.65 -0.63 7.67
N ALA A 527 -17.51 0.01 7.40
CA ALA A 527 -16.84 -0.12 6.11
C ALA A 527 -16.39 -1.57 5.83
N SER A 528 -15.89 -2.29 6.84
CA SER A 528 -15.48 -3.68 6.67
C SER A 528 -16.65 -4.62 6.38
N LEU A 529 -17.85 -4.33 6.89
CA LEU A 529 -19.05 -5.11 6.56
C LEU A 529 -19.36 -5.07 5.07
N PHE A 530 -19.41 -3.87 4.48
CA PHE A 530 -19.69 -3.71 3.05
C PHE A 530 -18.52 -4.17 2.17
N CYS A 531 -17.28 -3.94 2.62
CA CYS A 531 -16.08 -4.47 1.97
C CYS A 531 -16.07 -6.01 1.96
N GLY A 532 -16.40 -6.62 3.10
CA GLY A 532 -16.52 -8.07 3.24
C GLY A 532 -17.63 -8.64 2.36
N LEU A 533 -18.77 -7.93 2.23
CA LEU A 533 -19.85 -8.31 1.29
C LEU A 533 -19.36 -8.30 -0.16
N ALA A 534 -18.58 -7.30 -0.56
CA ALA A 534 -17.95 -7.29 -1.88
C ALA A 534 -17.03 -8.51 -2.07
N GLY A 535 -16.27 -8.89 -1.03
CA GLY A 535 -15.42 -10.08 -1.03
C GLY A 535 -16.19 -11.39 -1.14
N SER A 536 -17.29 -11.54 -0.39
CA SER A 536 -18.14 -12.72 -0.46
C SER A 536 -18.79 -12.88 -1.84
N LEU A 537 -19.27 -11.78 -2.45
CA LEU A 537 -19.77 -11.77 -3.83
C LEU A 537 -18.68 -12.17 -4.83
N TYR A 538 -17.46 -11.67 -4.64
CA TYR A 538 -16.30 -12.02 -5.49
C TYR A 538 -15.98 -13.51 -5.45
N ALA A 539 -15.97 -14.13 -4.26
CA ALA A 539 -15.66 -15.54 -4.08
C ALA A 539 -16.60 -16.44 -4.91
N PHE A 540 -17.91 -16.17 -4.87
CA PHE A 540 -18.89 -16.94 -5.65
C PHE A 540 -18.91 -16.56 -7.13
N SER A 541 -18.59 -15.30 -7.47
CA SER A 541 -18.50 -14.87 -8.87
C SER A 541 -17.33 -15.52 -9.61
N LYS A 542 -16.18 -15.70 -8.95
CA LYS A 542 -14.99 -16.30 -9.56
C LYS A 542 -14.90 -17.81 -9.35
N GLY A 543 -15.71 -18.38 -8.45
CA GLY A 543 -15.73 -19.80 -8.13
C GLY A 543 -14.50 -20.31 -7.35
N THR A 544 -13.56 -19.42 -7.07
CA THR A 544 -12.27 -19.70 -6.43
C THR A 544 -11.82 -18.46 -5.65
N ILE A 545 -11.00 -18.66 -4.62
CA ILE A 545 -10.36 -17.58 -3.88
C ILE A 545 -8.91 -17.94 -3.58
N SER A 546 -7.99 -16.99 -3.72
CA SER A 546 -6.57 -17.15 -3.42
C SER A 546 -6.05 -15.99 -2.54
N PRO A 547 -4.90 -16.13 -1.87
CA PRO A 547 -4.37 -15.09 -0.99
C PRO A 547 -4.14 -13.74 -1.68
N GLU A 548 -3.95 -13.72 -3.00
CA GLU A 548 -3.71 -12.51 -3.79
C GLU A 548 -4.79 -11.43 -3.62
N VAL A 549 -6.02 -11.82 -3.30
CA VAL A 549 -7.13 -10.87 -3.04
C VAL A 549 -6.98 -10.07 -1.75
N ILE A 550 -6.07 -10.48 -0.86
CA ILE A 550 -5.74 -9.81 0.41
C ILE A 550 -4.48 -8.93 0.25
N SER A 551 -3.77 -9.06 -0.88
CA SER A 551 -2.51 -8.36 -1.13
C SER A 551 -2.64 -6.83 -1.05
N VAL A 552 -1.51 -6.17 -0.83
CA VAL A 552 -1.42 -4.70 -0.85
C VAL A 552 -1.92 -4.14 -2.18
N SER A 553 -1.58 -4.81 -3.29
CA SER A 553 -1.97 -4.41 -4.64
C SER A 553 -3.47 -4.17 -4.74
N ARG A 554 -4.28 -5.09 -4.17
CA ARG A 554 -5.74 -4.96 -4.18
C ARG A 554 -6.25 -3.75 -3.38
N SER A 555 -5.59 -3.39 -2.28
CA SER A 555 -5.92 -2.16 -1.54
C SER A 555 -5.59 -0.93 -2.35
N VAL A 556 -4.48 -0.95 -3.10
CA VAL A 556 -4.08 0.18 -3.93
C VAL A 556 -5.01 0.35 -5.14
N ASP A 557 -5.47 -0.74 -5.75
CA ASP A 557 -6.54 -0.67 -6.78
C ASP A 557 -7.75 0.11 -6.24
N GLY A 558 -8.19 -0.19 -5.01
CA GLY A 558 -9.28 0.54 -4.35
C GLY A 558 -8.98 2.03 -4.18
N LEU A 559 -7.76 2.37 -3.77
CA LEU A 559 -7.32 3.75 -3.64
C LEU A 559 -7.37 4.47 -5.00
N VAL A 560 -6.89 3.81 -6.05
CA VAL A 560 -6.93 4.32 -7.43
C VAL A 560 -8.37 4.59 -7.84
N MET A 561 -9.28 3.63 -7.63
CA MET A 561 -10.71 3.80 -7.95
C MET A 561 -11.32 5.02 -7.25
N VAL A 562 -11.02 5.22 -5.96
CA VAL A 562 -11.54 6.36 -5.19
C VAL A 562 -10.97 7.69 -5.68
N LEU A 563 -9.65 7.75 -5.92
CA LEU A 563 -8.96 8.96 -6.36
C LEU A 563 -9.31 9.32 -7.81
N LEU A 564 -9.35 8.33 -8.70
CA LEU A 564 -9.78 8.45 -10.10
C LEU A 564 -11.18 9.06 -10.18
N GLY A 565 -12.09 8.56 -9.34
CA GLY A 565 -13.43 9.10 -9.21
C GLY A 565 -13.48 10.52 -8.63
N GLY A 566 -12.60 10.81 -7.67
CA GLY A 566 -12.51 12.08 -6.95
C GLY A 566 -12.88 11.92 -5.48
N LEU A 567 -11.87 12.03 -4.60
CA LEU A 567 -11.97 11.84 -3.14
C LEU A 567 -13.04 12.71 -2.48
N GLN A 568 -13.25 13.93 -2.99
CA GLN A 568 -14.17 14.90 -2.40
C GLN A 568 -15.63 14.73 -2.88
N THR A 569 -15.92 13.70 -3.67
CA THR A 569 -17.26 13.47 -4.24
C THR A 569 -17.84 12.13 -3.81
N LEU A 570 -19.13 12.11 -3.42
CA LEU A 570 -19.80 10.86 -3.00
C LEU A 570 -20.06 9.88 -4.16
N THR A 571 -20.16 10.40 -5.38
CA THR A 571 -20.33 9.57 -6.60
C THR A 571 -19.00 9.18 -7.23
N GLY A 572 -17.89 9.82 -6.80
CA GLY A 572 -16.54 9.56 -7.29
C GLY A 572 -16.19 8.07 -7.28
N PRO A 573 -16.22 7.39 -6.13
CA PRO A 573 -15.84 5.97 -6.05
C PRO A 573 -16.66 5.04 -6.96
N ILE A 574 -17.92 5.39 -7.24
CA ILE A 574 -18.78 4.62 -8.15
C ILE A 574 -18.27 4.74 -9.59
N VAL A 575 -18.03 5.98 -10.04
CA VAL A 575 -17.52 6.26 -11.38
C VAL A 575 -16.11 5.73 -11.54
N GLY A 576 -15.24 5.99 -10.57
CA GLY A 576 -13.85 5.57 -10.59
C GLY A 576 -13.69 4.04 -10.57
N ALA A 577 -14.48 3.31 -9.77
CA ALA A 577 -14.50 1.85 -9.83
C ALA A 577 -14.96 1.33 -11.19
N ALA A 578 -16.04 1.88 -11.75
CA ALA A 578 -16.53 1.46 -13.06
C ALA A 578 -15.51 1.72 -14.17
N VAL A 579 -14.92 2.92 -14.21
CA VAL A 579 -13.91 3.29 -15.22
C VAL A 579 -12.64 2.48 -15.06
N PHE A 580 -12.11 2.34 -13.83
CA PHE A 580 -10.89 1.59 -13.57
C PHE A 580 -11.04 0.12 -13.93
N THR A 581 -12.11 -0.54 -13.46
CA THR A 581 -12.34 -1.97 -13.76
C THR A 581 -12.57 -2.20 -15.25
N TRP A 582 -13.32 -1.32 -15.92
CA TRP A 582 -13.51 -1.41 -17.38
C TRP A 582 -12.21 -1.20 -18.16
N LEU A 583 -11.41 -0.20 -17.78
CA LEU A 583 -10.11 0.06 -18.39
C LEU A 583 -9.15 -1.11 -18.17
N GLN A 584 -9.05 -1.61 -16.94
CA GLN A 584 -8.20 -2.75 -16.59
C GLN A 584 -8.57 -4.00 -17.40
N ASP A 585 -9.85 -4.35 -17.49
CA ASP A 585 -10.32 -5.49 -18.30
C ASP A 585 -10.02 -5.29 -19.78
N THR A 586 -10.26 -4.09 -20.31
CA THR A 586 -10.02 -3.78 -21.74
C THR A 586 -8.54 -3.84 -22.11
N VAL A 587 -7.67 -3.29 -21.25
CA VAL A 587 -6.23 -3.23 -21.47
C VAL A 587 -5.60 -4.61 -21.30
N ALA A 588 -5.98 -5.35 -20.24
CA ALA A 588 -5.45 -6.69 -19.97
C ALA A 588 -5.74 -7.69 -21.10
N ARG A 589 -6.79 -7.48 -21.90
CA ARG A 589 -7.10 -8.30 -23.08
C ARG A 589 -6.25 -8.00 -24.30
N GLN A 590 -5.67 -6.80 -24.38
CA GLN A 590 -5.02 -6.29 -25.59
C GLN A 590 -3.50 -6.30 -25.49
N THR A 591 -2.95 -6.26 -24.28
CA THR A 591 -1.51 -6.09 -24.05
C THR A 591 -1.02 -6.97 -22.91
N ASP A 592 0.14 -7.60 -23.09
CA ASP A 592 0.83 -8.31 -22.01
C ASP A 592 1.33 -7.34 -20.92
N TYR A 593 1.69 -6.11 -21.30
CA TYR A 593 2.20 -5.04 -20.41
C TYR A 593 1.08 -4.12 -19.88
N TRP A 594 -0.01 -4.72 -19.43
CA TRP A 594 -1.19 -3.98 -18.99
C TRP A 594 -0.94 -3.16 -17.71
N GLN A 595 -0.01 -3.57 -16.85
CA GLN A 595 0.31 -2.85 -15.61
C GLN A 595 1.02 -1.54 -15.91
N ALA A 596 1.99 -1.54 -16.84
CA ALA A 596 2.65 -0.31 -17.28
C ALA A 596 1.65 0.68 -17.87
N LEU A 597 0.74 0.23 -18.74
CA LEU A 597 -0.26 1.13 -19.34
C LEU A 597 -1.20 1.73 -18.28
N LEU A 598 -1.65 0.92 -17.31
CA LEU A 598 -2.42 1.43 -16.18
C LEU A 598 -1.60 2.40 -15.33
N GLY A 599 -0.33 2.10 -15.05
CA GLY A 599 0.58 3.00 -14.35
C GLY A 599 0.72 4.34 -15.06
N PHE A 600 0.93 4.35 -16.37
CA PHE A 600 0.97 5.60 -17.16
C PHE A 600 -0.36 6.36 -17.12
N ALA A 601 -1.50 5.65 -17.22
CA ALA A 601 -2.81 6.27 -17.12
C ALA A 601 -3.05 6.93 -15.75
N ILE A 602 -2.66 6.25 -14.67
CA ILE A 602 -2.72 6.77 -13.30
C ILE A 602 -1.80 7.99 -13.15
N LEU A 603 -0.56 7.91 -13.67
CA LEU A 603 0.40 9.01 -13.59
C LEU A 603 -0.12 10.26 -14.31
N LEU A 604 -0.64 10.06 -15.53
CA LEU A 604 -1.24 11.13 -16.33
C LEU A 604 -2.43 11.74 -15.60
N LEU A 605 -3.27 10.92 -14.97
CA LEU A 605 -4.41 11.40 -14.20
C LEU A 605 -3.98 12.24 -12.99
N VAL A 606 -3.03 11.76 -12.21
CA VAL A 606 -2.53 12.47 -11.03
C VAL A 606 -1.92 13.82 -11.40
N ILE A 607 -1.24 13.90 -12.53
CA ILE A 607 -0.59 15.14 -13.00
C ILE A 607 -1.60 16.08 -13.67
N ALA A 608 -2.53 15.58 -14.49
CA ALA A 608 -3.42 16.41 -15.31
C ALA A 608 -4.77 16.72 -14.63
N PHE A 609 -5.28 15.83 -13.77
CA PHE A 609 -6.62 15.93 -13.17
C PHE A 609 -6.58 15.69 -11.65
N PRO A 610 -5.96 16.58 -10.86
CA PRO A 610 -5.81 16.38 -9.41
C PRO A 610 -7.13 16.35 -8.63
N GLN A 611 -8.27 16.74 -9.22
CA GLN A 611 -9.59 16.61 -8.58
C GLN A 611 -10.35 15.31 -8.93
N GLY A 612 -9.77 14.44 -9.76
CA GLY A 612 -10.43 13.25 -10.31
C GLY A 612 -11.49 13.58 -11.38
N ILE A 613 -12.05 12.54 -12.00
CA ILE A 613 -12.97 12.65 -13.14
C ILE A 613 -14.23 13.43 -12.77
N VAL A 614 -14.86 13.08 -11.64
CA VAL A 614 -16.13 13.71 -11.23
C VAL A 614 -15.91 15.16 -10.78
N GLY A 615 -14.79 15.45 -10.12
CA GLY A 615 -14.40 16.81 -9.73
C GLY A 615 -14.25 17.72 -10.95
N PHE A 616 -13.50 17.27 -11.96
CA PHE A 616 -13.29 18.01 -13.20
C PHE A 616 -14.60 18.31 -13.96
N ILE A 617 -15.48 17.30 -14.11
CA ILE A 617 -16.78 17.50 -14.78
C ILE A 617 -17.63 18.51 -14.01
N ARG A 618 -17.63 18.47 -12.68
CA ARG A 618 -18.40 19.40 -11.85
C ARG A 618 -17.87 20.83 -11.93
N GLU A 619 -16.57 21.03 -11.99
CA GLU A 619 -15.97 22.36 -12.16
C GLU A 619 -16.28 22.96 -13.53
N ARG A 620 -16.28 22.13 -14.58
CA ARG A 620 -16.49 22.57 -15.96
C ARG A 620 -17.97 22.74 -16.36
N PHE A 621 -18.85 21.89 -15.83
CA PHE A 621 -20.26 21.78 -16.24
C PHE A 621 -21.26 21.92 -15.07
N GLY A 622 -20.79 22.19 -13.86
CA GLY A 622 -21.65 22.43 -12.71
C GLY A 622 -22.46 23.70 -12.89
N ASP A 623 -23.79 23.59 -12.78
CA ASP A 623 -24.71 24.73 -12.74
C ASP A 623 -24.25 25.73 -11.66
N ASP A 624 -24.16 26.98 -12.08
CA ASP A 624 -23.79 28.19 -11.34
C ASP A 624 -24.87 28.56 -10.29
N SER A 625 -25.35 27.59 -9.50
CA SER A 625 -26.29 27.80 -8.40
C SER A 625 -25.58 27.98 -7.05
N ALA A 626 -24.35 28.50 -7.08
CA ALA A 626 -23.72 29.03 -5.88
C ALA A 626 -24.37 30.39 -5.59
N ASP A 627 -25.07 30.46 -4.46
CA ASP A 627 -25.56 31.69 -3.84
C ASP A 627 -24.49 32.81 -3.96
N PRO A 628 -24.84 34.04 -4.39
CA PRO A 628 -23.89 35.16 -4.55
C PRO A 628 -22.95 35.40 -3.35
N ALA A 629 -23.32 34.93 -2.16
CA ALA A 629 -22.49 34.95 -0.95
C ALA A 629 -21.19 34.11 -1.05
N ASP A 630 -21.16 33.06 -1.86
CA ASP A 630 -19.98 32.19 -2.05
C ASP A 630 -18.91 32.88 -2.94
N ARG A 631 -19.32 33.86 -3.76
CA ARG A 631 -18.40 34.63 -4.62
C ARG A 631 -17.58 35.67 -3.85
N SER A 632 -18.03 36.08 -2.67
CA SER A 632 -17.33 37.06 -1.80
C SER A 632 -16.28 36.45 -0.87
N ALA A 633 -16.21 35.12 -0.75
CA ALA A 633 -15.27 34.44 0.15
C ALA A 633 -13.89 34.15 -0.47
N VAL A 634 -13.75 34.29 -1.80
CA VAL A 634 -12.48 34.11 -2.51
C VAL A 634 -11.97 35.49 -2.92
N SER A 635 -10.90 35.95 -2.27
CA SER A 635 -10.31 37.24 -2.61
C SER A 635 -9.82 37.25 -4.07
N PRO A 636 -9.81 38.41 -4.75
CA PRO A 636 -9.27 38.53 -6.11
C PRO A 636 -7.83 37.97 -6.24
N SER A 637 -7.05 38.02 -5.16
CA SER A 637 -5.69 37.45 -5.09
C SER A 637 -5.65 35.92 -5.18
N GLN A 638 -6.64 35.20 -4.64
CA GLN A 638 -6.72 33.75 -4.76
C GLN A 638 -7.10 33.29 -6.18
N ARG A 639 -7.87 34.09 -6.91
CA ARG A 639 -8.18 33.80 -8.33
C ARG A 639 -6.99 34.03 -9.26
N ALA A 640 -6.08 34.94 -8.91
CA ALA A 640 -4.84 35.15 -9.63
C ALA A 640 -3.87 33.95 -9.45
N ALA A 641 -3.75 33.44 -8.21
CA ALA A 641 -2.90 32.28 -7.91
C ALA A 641 -3.36 30.96 -8.55
N ILE A 642 -4.65 30.82 -8.89
CA ILE A 642 -5.18 29.64 -9.60
C ILE A 642 -4.97 29.76 -11.12
N LYS A 643 -4.92 30.99 -11.66
CA LYS A 643 -4.68 31.23 -13.09
C LYS A 643 -3.20 31.26 -13.46
N GLU A 644 -2.34 31.64 -12.53
CA GLU A 644 -0.90 31.63 -12.71
C GLU A 644 -0.33 30.51 -11.84
N GLY A 645 -0.20 29.32 -12.44
CA GLY A 645 0.57 28.25 -11.81
C GLY A 645 2.00 28.72 -11.55
N LEU A 646 2.33 28.89 -10.27
CA LEU A 646 3.67 29.05 -9.73
C LEU A 646 3.98 27.88 -8.81
#